data_AF-A0A851E1M6-F1
#
_entry.id   AF-A0A851E1M6-F1
#
_cell.length_a   1.000
_cell.length_b   1.000
_cell.length_c   1.000
_cell.angle_alpha   90.00
_cell.angle_beta   90.00
_cell.angle_gamma   90.00
#
_symmetry.space_group_name_H-M   'P 1'
#
loop_
_entity.id
_entity.type
_entity.pdbx_description
1 polymer ?
#
loop_
_entity_poly.entity_id
_entity_poly.type
_entity_poly.pdbx_seq_one_letter_code
_entity_poly.pdbx_strand_id
1 'polypeptide(L)'
;SNFILANAQGRCGFPIVYCSDGFCDLTGFARTEVMQKNCSCRFLCGAETSEPILQSIEKALDSRQEYQTEVCFYKKGGAAFWCLLDIMPIKNEKGEVVLFLFSFKDITESRGRSYPGDKKEEKQRSEKQRSKKPGNSHLRAARRQGRTMLHRLSSQFVRRDHSEMKINRNVFENKPSIPEYKVASVQKSRFILLHYSIFKALWDWLILLATFYVAITVPYNVCFTGTEDSLSAARSTIVSDIAVEMLFILDIILNFRTTYVSQSGQVVYDPRSICIHYVATWFFVDLIAALPFDLLYIFNVTVTSLVHLLKTVRLLRLLRLLQKLDRYSQYSAMVLTLLMSMFALLAHWMACIWYVIGRNELESNDPRTWDIGWLHELGKRLEAPYINNSLGGPSIRSAYIASLYFTLSSLTSVGFGNVCANTDTEKIFSICTMLIGALMHAVVFGNVTAIIQRMYSRRSLYHTRMKDLKDFIRVHHLPQQLKQRMLEYFQTTWSVNNGIDANELLHDFPDELRADVAMHLNKDILQLPIFETASRGCLRSLSLHIKTSFCAPGEYLLRQGDALQANYFVCSGSLEVLKDNVVLAILGKGDLIGADLCSTDQVIKTNADVKALTYCDLQHIGLRGLCEVLQLYPEYASKFTADIHQDLTFNLREGSEMEGLCRYSRSPRLSQAPQPRPESGAAPQKALPSIVEDEEEPDEVFQQSPASTSRRKLLLPALSSSVR
;
A
#
# COMPACT_ATOMS: atom_id res chain seq x y z
N SER A 1 -28.01 25.81 5.36
CA SER A 1 -27.14 26.98 5.13
C SER A 1 -27.20 27.33 3.67
N ASN A 2 -27.31 28.61 3.31
CA ASN A 2 -27.64 29.03 1.95
C ASN A 2 -26.43 29.77 1.37
N PHE A 3 -25.59 29.06 0.62
CA PHE A 3 -24.39 29.60 0.02
C PHE A 3 -24.06 29.00 -1.35
N ILE A 4 -23.26 29.72 -2.13
CA ILE A 4 -22.64 29.25 -3.38
C ILE A 4 -21.13 29.52 -3.33
N LEU A 5 -20.36 28.72 -4.09
CA LEU A 5 -18.94 28.94 -4.32
C LEU A 5 -18.73 29.28 -5.80
N ALA A 6 -17.89 30.26 -6.09
CA ALA A 6 -17.54 30.67 -7.44
C ALA A 6 -16.02 30.63 -7.67
N ASN A 7 -15.60 30.35 -8.90
CA ASN A 7 -14.20 30.32 -9.28
C ASN A 7 -13.66 31.75 -9.45
N ALA A 8 -12.62 32.11 -8.69
CA ALA A 8 -11.99 33.44 -8.76
C ALA A 8 -10.91 33.55 -9.87
N GLN A 9 -10.52 32.43 -10.48
CA GLN A 9 -9.48 32.33 -11.52
C GLN A 9 -10.03 32.15 -12.94
N GLY A 10 -11.37 32.08 -13.10
CA GLY A 10 -12.00 31.89 -14.40
C GLY A 10 -11.77 33.09 -15.35
N ARG A 11 -11.36 32.82 -16.59
CA ARG A 11 -11.11 33.85 -17.62
C ARG A 11 -12.37 34.59 -18.10
N CYS A 12 -13.57 34.08 -17.78
CA CYS A 12 -14.85 34.67 -18.18
C CYS A 12 -15.84 34.67 -16.99
N GLY A 13 -15.95 35.79 -16.28
CA GLY A 13 -17.12 36.10 -15.44
C GLY A 13 -17.36 35.26 -14.19
N PHE A 14 -16.30 34.87 -13.46
CA PHE A 14 -16.36 34.22 -12.14
C PHE A 14 -17.50 33.17 -11.98
N PRO A 15 -17.42 32.01 -12.67
CA PRO A 15 -18.52 31.04 -12.72
C PRO A 15 -18.77 30.36 -11.38
N ILE A 16 -20.02 30.05 -11.08
CA ILE A 16 -20.45 29.28 -9.90
C ILE A 16 -20.05 27.81 -10.08
N VAL A 17 -19.28 27.29 -9.12
CA VAL A 17 -18.76 25.91 -9.08
C VAL A 17 -19.45 25.02 -8.04
N TYR A 18 -20.23 25.60 -7.14
CA TYR A 18 -21.03 24.84 -6.16
C TYR A 18 -22.20 25.66 -5.67
N CYS A 19 -23.33 25.00 -5.43
CA CYS A 19 -24.45 25.56 -4.67
C CYS A 19 -24.98 24.55 -3.64
N SER A 20 -25.21 25.05 -2.42
CA SER A 20 -25.81 24.28 -1.32
C SER A 20 -27.29 23.98 -1.57
N ASP A 21 -27.81 22.91 -0.97
CA ASP A 21 -29.24 22.57 -1.07
C ASP A 21 -30.12 23.71 -0.53
N GLY A 22 -29.73 24.32 0.59
CA GLY A 22 -30.47 25.46 1.16
C GLY A 22 -30.52 26.70 0.25
N PHE A 23 -29.55 26.89 -0.66
CA PHE A 23 -29.64 27.92 -1.68
C PHE A 23 -30.66 27.56 -2.77
N CYS A 24 -30.69 26.29 -3.18
CA CYS A 24 -31.67 25.79 -4.16
C CYS A 24 -33.09 25.92 -3.61
N ASP A 25 -33.31 25.55 -2.34
CA ASP A 25 -34.60 25.67 -1.66
C ASP A 25 -35.04 27.14 -1.52
N LEU A 26 -34.10 28.05 -1.20
CA LEU A 26 -34.39 29.47 -1.06
C LEU A 26 -34.82 30.11 -2.38
N THR A 27 -34.12 29.79 -3.47
CA THR A 27 -34.29 30.46 -4.76
C THR A 27 -35.26 29.72 -5.68
N GLY A 28 -35.54 28.44 -5.44
CA GLY A 28 -36.36 27.57 -6.27
C GLY A 28 -35.67 27.11 -7.57
N PHE A 29 -34.38 27.41 -7.76
CA PHE A 29 -33.61 26.95 -8.92
C PHE A 29 -32.95 25.60 -8.64
N ALA A 30 -32.91 24.74 -9.65
CA ALA A 30 -32.18 23.48 -9.56
C ALA A 30 -30.67 23.72 -9.63
N ARG A 31 -29.87 22.85 -9.00
CA ARG A 31 -28.40 22.94 -9.01
C ARG A 31 -27.83 23.04 -10.43
N THR A 32 -28.34 22.26 -11.37
CA THR A 32 -27.93 22.28 -12.79
C THR A 32 -28.18 23.63 -13.47
N GLU A 33 -29.20 24.38 -13.05
CA GLU A 33 -29.53 25.70 -13.61
C GLU A 33 -28.67 26.83 -13.00
N VAL A 34 -28.03 26.59 -11.86
CA VAL A 34 -27.21 27.57 -11.12
C VAL A 34 -25.73 27.42 -11.43
N MET A 35 -25.26 26.17 -11.58
CA MET A 35 -23.87 25.86 -11.91
C MET A 35 -23.45 26.53 -13.24
N GLN A 36 -22.20 26.97 -13.33
CA GLN A 36 -21.61 27.70 -14.48
C GLN A 36 -22.19 29.10 -14.77
N LYS A 37 -23.24 29.55 -14.08
CA LYS A 37 -23.68 30.95 -14.18
C LYS A 37 -22.71 31.89 -13.47
N ASN A 38 -22.73 33.16 -13.85
CA ASN A 38 -21.92 34.20 -13.23
C ASN A 38 -22.36 34.42 -11.76
N CYS A 39 -21.38 34.51 -10.85
CA CYS A 39 -21.61 34.70 -9.42
C CYS A 39 -22.20 36.06 -9.02
N SER A 40 -22.23 37.06 -9.92
CA SER A 40 -23.00 38.30 -9.74
C SER A 40 -24.51 38.07 -9.63
N CYS A 41 -25.00 36.83 -9.82
CA CYS A 41 -26.38 36.43 -9.58
C CYS A 41 -27.42 37.21 -10.41
N ARG A 42 -27.06 37.62 -11.64
CA ARG A 42 -27.98 38.35 -12.54
C ARG A 42 -29.28 37.60 -12.83
N PHE A 43 -29.27 36.27 -12.78
CA PHE A 43 -30.46 35.43 -12.97
C PHE A 43 -31.46 35.49 -11.80
N LEU A 44 -31.07 36.08 -10.66
CA LEU A 44 -31.95 36.37 -9.52
C LEU A 44 -32.44 37.83 -9.53
N CYS A 45 -32.03 38.65 -10.49
CA CYS A 45 -32.42 40.06 -10.55
C CYS A 45 -33.83 40.19 -11.16
N GLY A 46 -34.59 41.19 -10.70
CA GLY A 46 -35.89 41.55 -11.23
C GLY A 46 -36.12 43.06 -11.16
N ALA A 47 -37.37 43.51 -11.32
CA ALA A 47 -37.69 44.93 -11.50
C ALA A 47 -37.29 45.83 -10.31
N GLU A 48 -37.28 45.29 -9.10
CA GLU A 48 -36.93 46.02 -7.86
C GLU A 48 -35.44 45.89 -7.46
N THR A 49 -34.62 45.19 -8.28
CA THR A 49 -33.20 45.02 -7.99
C THR A 49 -32.44 46.29 -8.37
N SER A 50 -31.72 46.89 -7.42
CA SER A 50 -30.97 48.13 -7.66
C SER A 50 -29.65 47.89 -8.41
N GLU A 51 -29.57 48.39 -9.64
CA GLU A 51 -28.37 48.37 -10.50
C GLU A 51 -27.07 48.91 -9.85
N PRO A 52 -27.06 50.02 -9.07
CA PRO A 52 -25.82 50.51 -8.46
C PRO A 52 -25.21 49.54 -7.44
N ILE A 53 -26.04 48.66 -6.84
CA ILE A 53 -25.56 47.64 -5.92
C ILE A 53 -24.91 46.48 -6.70
N LEU A 54 -25.46 46.11 -7.86
CA LEU A 54 -24.86 45.09 -8.73
C LEU A 54 -23.48 45.52 -9.25
N GLN A 55 -23.33 46.79 -9.66
CA GLN A 55 -22.03 47.35 -10.04
C GLN A 55 -21.02 47.34 -8.88
N SER A 56 -21.50 47.58 -7.65
CA SER A 56 -20.65 47.53 -6.46
C SER A 56 -20.20 46.10 -6.13
N ILE A 57 -21.05 45.10 -6.38
CA ILE A 57 -20.71 43.67 -6.26
C ILE A 57 -19.63 43.31 -7.30
N GLU A 58 -19.80 43.72 -8.56
CA GLU A 58 -18.81 43.46 -9.62
C GLU A 58 -17.44 44.09 -9.27
N LYS A 59 -17.44 45.35 -8.82
CA LYS A 59 -16.22 46.03 -8.36
C LYS A 59 -15.56 45.32 -7.16
N ALA A 60 -16.35 44.75 -6.26
CA ALA A 60 -15.83 43.98 -5.13
C ALA A 60 -15.17 42.66 -5.56
N LEU A 61 -15.75 41.99 -6.56
CA LEU A 61 -15.19 40.77 -7.15
C LEU A 61 -13.89 41.06 -7.88
N ASP A 62 -13.83 42.13 -8.68
CA ASP A 62 -12.63 42.56 -9.39
C ASP A 62 -11.51 42.97 -8.42
N SER A 63 -11.85 43.69 -7.36
CA SER A 63 -10.90 44.08 -6.31
C SER A 63 -10.52 42.94 -5.36
N ARG A 64 -11.20 41.78 -5.45
CA ARG A 64 -11.00 40.59 -4.61
C ARG A 64 -11.11 40.89 -3.10
N GLN A 65 -12.06 41.74 -2.73
CA GLN A 65 -12.28 42.18 -1.35
C GLN A 65 -13.56 41.58 -0.76
N GLU A 66 -13.63 41.54 0.57
CA GLU A 66 -14.85 41.20 1.28
C GLU A 66 -15.91 42.30 1.05
N TYR A 67 -17.13 41.90 0.72
CA TYR A 67 -18.22 42.85 0.46
C TYR A 67 -19.56 42.31 0.96
N GLN A 68 -20.30 43.17 1.67
CA GLN A 68 -21.58 42.83 2.27
C GLN A 68 -22.62 43.90 1.89
N THR A 69 -23.77 43.48 1.38
CA THR A 69 -24.83 44.38 0.91
C THR A 69 -26.22 43.74 1.03
N GLU A 70 -27.26 44.56 1.03
CA GLU A 70 -28.66 44.12 0.98
C GLU A 70 -29.19 44.27 -0.45
N VAL A 71 -29.74 43.20 -1.02
CA VAL A 71 -30.25 43.17 -2.41
C VAL A 71 -31.64 42.53 -2.42
N CYS A 72 -32.56 43.09 -3.20
CA CYS A 72 -33.83 42.44 -3.52
C CYS A 72 -33.61 41.47 -4.68
N PHE A 73 -33.84 40.18 -4.43
CA PHE A 73 -33.73 39.12 -5.42
C PHE A 73 -35.09 38.46 -5.68
N TYR A 74 -35.21 37.76 -6.78
CA TYR A 74 -36.41 37.07 -7.24
C TYR A 74 -36.18 35.57 -7.25
N LYS A 75 -37.14 34.82 -6.70
CA LYS A 75 -37.18 33.36 -6.80
C LYS A 75 -37.60 32.93 -8.20
N LYS A 76 -37.37 31.68 -8.56
CA LYS A 76 -37.79 31.09 -9.84
C LYS A 76 -39.30 31.27 -10.12
N GLY A 77 -40.12 31.23 -9.07
CA GLY A 77 -41.56 31.48 -9.14
C GLY A 77 -41.97 32.96 -9.22
N GLY A 78 -41.02 33.90 -9.35
CA GLY A 78 -41.29 35.34 -9.47
C GLY A 78 -41.50 36.08 -8.15
N ALA A 79 -41.48 35.39 -7.00
CA ALA A 79 -41.61 36.04 -5.69
C ALA A 79 -40.33 36.82 -5.31
N ALA A 80 -40.47 38.10 -4.99
CA ALA A 80 -39.38 38.95 -4.49
C ALA A 80 -39.06 38.64 -3.02
N PHE A 81 -37.78 38.63 -2.67
CA PHE A 81 -37.29 38.48 -1.30
C PHE A 81 -36.06 39.35 -1.07
N TRP A 82 -35.96 39.94 0.13
CA TRP A 82 -34.80 40.73 0.52
C TRP A 82 -33.71 39.81 1.06
N CYS A 83 -32.52 39.90 0.48
CA CYS A 83 -31.38 39.08 0.86
C CYS A 83 -30.23 39.96 1.36
N LEU A 84 -29.69 39.64 2.53
CA LEU A 84 -28.36 40.09 2.93
C LEU A 84 -27.35 39.18 2.25
N LEU A 85 -26.58 39.73 1.31
CA LEU A 85 -25.53 39.06 0.58
C LEU A 85 -24.17 39.36 1.23
N ASP A 86 -23.39 38.32 1.50
CA ASP A 86 -22.04 38.41 2.05
C ASP A 86 -21.06 37.65 1.16
N ILE A 87 -20.07 38.37 0.61
CA ILE A 87 -19.08 37.88 -0.37
C ILE A 87 -17.71 37.83 0.31
N MET A 88 -17.09 36.66 0.30
CA MET A 88 -15.78 36.44 0.91
C MET A 88 -14.80 35.75 -0.07
N PRO A 89 -13.62 36.33 -0.34
CA PRO A 89 -12.57 35.67 -1.12
C PRO A 89 -11.89 34.55 -0.32
N ILE A 90 -11.76 33.37 -0.91
CA ILE A 90 -11.07 32.19 -0.39
C ILE A 90 -9.70 32.09 -1.04
N LYS A 91 -8.65 31.97 -0.21
CA LYS A 91 -7.25 31.90 -0.65
C LYS A 91 -6.71 30.47 -0.67
N ASN A 92 -5.72 30.24 -1.52
CA ASN A 92 -4.85 29.05 -1.55
C ASN A 92 -3.68 29.25 -0.56
N GLU A 93 -2.93 28.18 -0.27
CA GLU A 93 -1.64 28.15 0.46
C GLU A 93 -0.63 29.18 -0.03
N LYS A 94 -0.68 29.55 -1.32
CA LYS A 94 0.16 30.59 -1.93
C LYS A 94 -0.32 32.02 -1.66
N GLY A 95 -1.42 32.21 -0.93
CA GLY A 95 -2.04 33.51 -0.66
C GLY A 95 -2.91 34.06 -1.81
N GLU A 96 -3.02 33.34 -2.92
CA GLU A 96 -3.81 33.71 -4.09
C GLU A 96 -5.30 33.40 -3.87
N VAL A 97 -6.20 34.31 -4.26
CA VAL A 97 -7.65 34.06 -4.20
C VAL A 97 -8.04 33.08 -5.30
N VAL A 98 -8.60 31.93 -4.93
CA VAL A 98 -8.99 30.83 -5.83
C VAL A 98 -10.51 30.67 -5.95
N LEU A 99 -11.25 30.99 -4.89
CA LEU A 99 -12.71 30.87 -4.86
C LEU A 99 -13.32 32.13 -4.22
N PHE A 100 -14.59 32.36 -4.49
CA PHE A 100 -15.44 33.30 -3.74
C PHE A 100 -16.56 32.53 -3.06
N LEU A 101 -16.79 32.79 -1.78
CA LEU A 101 -17.93 32.29 -1.01
C LEU A 101 -18.99 33.39 -0.93
N PHE A 102 -20.18 33.08 -1.41
CA PHE A 102 -21.35 33.95 -1.35
C PHE A 102 -22.36 33.32 -0.38
N SER A 103 -22.70 34.03 0.69
CA SER A 103 -23.69 33.62 1.67
C SER A 103 -24.96 34.46 1.52
N PHE A 104 -26.11 33.80 1.48
CA PHE A 104 -27.42 34.40 1.29
C PHE A 104 -28.25 34.26 2.56
N LYS A 105 -28.74 35.37 3.11
CA LYS A 105 -29.66 35.35 4.24
C LYS A 105 -30.93 36.13 3.90
N ASP A 106 -32.05 35.45 3.92
CA ASP A 106 -33.37 36.08 3.76
C ASP A 106 -33.66 36.98 4.98
N ILE A 107 -33.96 38.24 4.71
CA ILE A 107 -34.28 39.29 5.71
C ILE A 107 -35.68 39.88 5.48
N THR A 108 -36.51 39.27 4.63
CA THR A 108 -37.82 39.78 4.22
C THR A 108 -38.74 40.06 5.42
N GLU A 109 -38.82 39.13 6.38
CA GLU A 109 -39.65 39.29 7.60
C GLU A 109 -39.19 40.45 8.50
N SER A 110 -37.90 40.76 8.51
CA SER A 110 -37.34 41.80 9.39
C SER A 110 -37.62 43.22 8.89
N ARG A 111 -37.82 43.41 7.58
CA ARG A 111 -38.24 44.68 6.97
C ARG A 111 -39.74 44.92 7.03
N GLY A 112 -40.56 43.86 6.99
CA GLY A 112 -42.03 43.96 7.02
C GLY A 112 -42.62 44.64 8.27
N ARG A 113 -41.84 44.79 9.36
CA ARG A 113 -42.28 45.48 10.59
C ARG A 113 -42.15 47.01 10.56
N SER A 114 -41.72 47.62 9.45
CA SER A 114 -41.39 49.04 9.39
C SER A 114 -42.12 49.82 8.28
N TYR A 115 -43.47 49.85 8.25
CA TYR A 115 -44.29 50.96 7.72
C TYR A 115 -45.73 50.87 8.29
N PRO A 116 -46.45 52.00 8.55
CA PRO A 116 -47.50 52.07 9.57
C PRO A 116 -48.94 52.18 9.03
N GLY A 117 -49.91 51.66 9.79
CA GLY A 117 -51.34 51.95 9.60
C GLY A 117 -52.23 51.21 10.61
N ASP A 118 -52.42 51.76 11.81
CA ASP A 118 -53.71 52.36 12.24
C ASP A 118 -53.64 52.97 13.65
N LYS A 119 -54.43 54.01 13.90
CA LYS A 119 -54.34 54.97 15.03
C LYS A 119 -55.13 54.59 16.29
N LYS A 120 -54.68 55.13 17.44
CA LYS A 120 -55.37 55.60 18.69
C LYS A 120 -54.66 55.03 19.92
N GLU A 121 -54.32 55.70 21.02
CA GLU A 121 -54.45 57.02 21.68
C GLU A 121 -53.09 57.19 22.43
N GLU A 122 -52.55 58.33 22.88
CA GLU A 122 -53.08 59.39 23.72
C GLU A 122 -51.94 60.42 23.93
N LYS A 123 -52.27 61.70 24.04
CA LYS A 123 -51.32 62.79 24.32
C LYS A 123 -50.96 62.84 25.80
N GLN A 124 -49.69 63.09 26.15
CA GLN A 124 -49.24 64.36 26.78
C GLN A 124 -47.81 64.29 27.37
N ARG A 125 -47.17 65.49 27.36
CA ARG A 125 -46.00 65.98 28.13
C ARG A 125 -44.57 65.77 27.59
N SER A 126 -44.10 66.87 27.00
CA SER A 126 -42.91 67.65 27.43
C SER A 126 -41.50 67.07 27.24
N GLU A 127 -40.84 67.59 26.21
CA GLU A 127 -39.47 68.14 26.17
C GLU A 127 -38.40 67.59 27.14
N LYS A 128 -37.43 66.82 26.60
CA LYS A 128 -36.04 67.26 26.37
C LYS A 128 -35.20 66.14 25.73
N GLN A 129 -34.24 66.60 24.91
CA GLN A 129 -33.10 65.92 24.28
C GLN A 129 -33.28 65.31 22.87
N ARG A 130 -32.43 65.86 22.00
CA ARG A 130 -32.40 65.81 20.55
C ARG A 130 -31.43 64.72 20.07
N SER A 131 -31.79 64.11 18.94
CA SER A 131 -30.93 63.48 17.92
C SER A 131 -30.01 62.31 18.27
N LYS A 132 -30.42 61.09 17.85
CA LYS A 132 -29.53 60.06 17.26
C LYS A 132 -30.32 59.21 16.24
N LYS A 133 -29.84 59.13 15.00
CA LYS A 133 -30.41 58.35 13.88
C LYS A 133 -30.50 56.84 14.23
N PRO A 134 -31.64 56.14 13.97
CA PRO A 134 -31.82 54.74 14.37
C PRO A 134 -31.31 53.69 13.36
N GLY A 135 -30.79 54.08 12.19
CA GLY A 135 -30.43 53.12 11.12
C GLY A 135 -29.17 52.27 11.34
N ASN A 136 -28.24 52.71 12.21
CA ASN A 136 -26.93 52.05 12.36
C ASN A 136 -26.90 50.88 13.37
N SER A 137 -27.93 50.72 14.21
CA SER A 137 -27.96 49.66 15.24
C SER A 137 -28.40 48.31 14.68
N HIS A 138 -29.38 48.28 13.77
CA HIS A 138 -29.84 47.06 13.11
C HIS A 138 -28.77 46.44 12.19
N LEU A 139 -28.06 47.27 11.42
CA LEU A 139 -26.91 46.86 10.62
C LEU A 139 -25.84 46.18 11.48
N ARG A 140 -25.51 46.72 12.65
CA ARG A 140 -24.53 46.12 13.57
C ARG A 140 -25.00 44.79 14.18
N ALA A 141 -26.30 44.66 14.47
CA ALA A 141 -26.89 43.42 14.98
C ALA A 141 -26.89 42.31 13.92
N ALA A 142 -27.29 42.63 12.67
CA ALA A 142 -27.19 41.72 11.53
C ALA A 142 -25.73 41.36 11.20
N ARG A 143 -24.78 42.30 11.32
CA ARG A 143 -23.32 42.09 11.15
C ARG A 143 -22.74 41.10 12.17
N ARG A 144 -23.22 41.13 13.42
CA ARG A 144 -22.83 40.15 14.47
C ARG A 144 -23.46 38.77 14.23
N GLN A 145 -24.66 38.72 13.67
CA GLN A 145 -25.37 37.45 13.37
C GLN A 145 -24.91 36.76 12.07
N GLY A 146 -24.46 37.50 11.05
CA GLY A 146 -23.88 36.91 9.84
C GLY A 146 -22.54 36.21 10.11
N ARG A 147 -21.69 36.84 10.96
CA ARG A 147 -20.42 36.27 11.43
C ARG A 147 -20.60 34.97 12.23
N THR A 148 -21.71 34.81 12.96
CA THR A 148 -22.02 33.57 13.68
C THR A 148 -22.53 32.44 12.77
N MET A 149 -23.09 32.75 11.60
CA MET A 149 -23.51 31.73 10.62
C MET A 149 -22.32 31.17 9.84
N LEU A 150 -21.35 32.01 9.48
CA LEU A 150 -20.03 31.60 8.97
C LEU A 150 -19.26 30.77 10.00
N HIS A 151 -19.33 31.15 11.29
CA HIS A 151 -18.79 30.34 12.39
C HIS A 151 -19.50 28.98 12.49
N ARG A 152 -20.80 28.91 12.18
CA ARG A 152 -21.57 27.65 12.17
C ARG A 152 -21.23 26.78 10.96
N LEU A 153 -21.04 27.37 9.78
CA LEU A 153 -20.61 26.70 8.54
C LEU A 153 -19.16 26.21 8.62
N SER A 154 -18.24 27.06 9.06
CA SER A 154 -16.86 26.68 9.42
C SER A 154 -16.86 25.58 10.47
N SER A 155 -17.72 25.67 11.49
CA SER A 155 -17.89 24.59 12.46
C SER A 155 -18.60 23.35 11.92
N GLN A 156 -19.36 23.40 10.82
CA GLN A 156 -19.97 22.20 10.22
C GLN A 156 -19.00 21.47 9.30
N PHE A 157 -18.06 22.18 8.68
CA PHE A 157 -16.93 21.57 7.96
C PHE A 157 -15.81 21.10 8.90
N VAL A 158 -15.73 21.62 10.14
CA VAL A 158 -14.73 21.25 11.16
C VAL A 158 -15.28 20.34 12.28
N ARG A 159 -16.59 20.39 12.62
CA ARG A 159 -17.22 19.53 13.63
C ARG A 159 -18.10 18.48 12.96
N ARG A 160 -17.45 17.38 12.59
CA ARG A 160 -18.05 16.07 12.80
C ARG A 160 -17.38 15.37 14.00
N ASP A 161 -17.04 16.14 15.04
CA ASP A 161 -16.64 15.58 16.32
C ASP A 161 -17.14 16.40 17.52
N HIS A 162 -17.78 15.64 18.41
CA HIS A 162 -18.14 15.86 19.81
C HIS A 162 -19.19 16.91 20.24
N SER A 163 -20.25 16.33 20.81
CA SER A 163 -21.24 16.83 21.75
C SER A 163 -20.63 17.34 23.07
N GLU A 164 -21.22 18.45 23.56
CA GLU A 164 -21.28 19.00 24.92
C GLU A 164 -20.00 19.26 25.77
N MET A 165 -19.72 20.54 26.05
CA MET A 165 -19.88 21.18 27.38
C MET A 165 -19.46 22.67 27.27
N LYS A 166 -20.31 23.59 27.75
CA LYS A 166 -20.07 25.05 27.80
C LYS A 166 -19.13 25.41 28.96
N ILE A 167 -18.01 26.09 28.71
CA ILE A 167 -17.31 26.93 29.70
C ILE A 167 -16.79 28.22 29.03
N ASN A 168 -17.03 29.34 29.71
CA ASN A 168 -16.64 30.71 29.42
C ASN A 168 -15.23 30.88 28.82
N ARG A 169 -15.14 31.56 27.68
CA ARG A 169 -13.88 32.11 27.16
C ARG A 169 -14.12 33.39 26.34
N ASN A 170 -14.54 34.45 27.03
CA ASN A 170 -14.25 35.81 26.59
C ASN A 170 -12.80 36.09 27.01
N VAL A 171 -11.89 36.46 26.07
CA VAL A 171 -10.66 37.28 26.27
C VAL A 171 -9.61 37.11 25.15
N PHE A 172 -9.69 36.10 24.27
CA PHE A 172 -8.84 36.05 23.06
C PHE A 172 -9.64 35.63 21.81
N GLU A 173 -10.35 36.59 21.21
CA GLU A 173 -10.83 36.44 19.83
C GLU A 173 -9.66 36.61 18.87
N ASN A 174 -9.03 35.50 18.46
CA ASN A 174 -8.23 35.48 17.25
C ASN A 174 -9.15 35.89 16.08
N LYS A 175 -8.69 36.80 15.20
CA LYS A 175 -9.36 37.08 13.91
C LYS A 175 -9.73 35.74 13.25
N PRO A 176 -10.97 35.54 12.79
CA PRO A 176 -11.35 34.29 12.14
C PRO A 176 -10.50 34.11 10.88
N SER A 177 -9.77 32.99 10.81
CA SER A 177 -9.02 32.59 9.62
C SER A 177 -10.00 32.25 8.50
N ILE A 178 -9.84 32.92 7.37
CA ILE A 178 -10.58 32.67 6.13
C ILE A 178 -10.43 31.18 5.78
N PRO A 179 -11.51 30.47 5.36
CA PRO A 179 -11.37 29.09 4.91
C PRO A 179 -10.46 29.06 3.69
N GLU A 180 -9.33 28.35 3.78
CA GLU A 180 -8.41 28.16 2.66
C GLU A 180 -8.82 26.91 1.86
N TYR A 181 -8.80 27.02 0.53
CA TYR A 181 -9.03 25.86 -0.34
C TYR A 181 -7.76 25.01 -0.38
N LYS A 182 -7.72 24.02 0.49
CA LYS A 182 -6.59 23.11 0.68
C LYS A 182 -7.10 21.67 0.55
N VAL A 183 -6.48 20.88 -0.32
CA VAL A 183 -6.55 19.41 -0.18
C VAL A 183 -5.96 19.16 1.18
N ALA A 184 -6.77 18.69 2.15
CA ALA A 184 -6.38 18.59 3.54
C ALA A 184 -5.14 17.69 3.66
N SER A 185 -3.94 18.26 3.51
CA SER A 185 -2.73 17.63 3.97
C SER A 185 -2.92 17.59 5.47
N VAL A 186 -3.18 16.38 5.97
CA VAL A 186 -3.45 16.11 7.37
C VAL A 186 -2.49 16.96 8.18
N GLN A 187 -3.03 17.91 8.94
CA GLN A 187 -2.23 18.89 9.66
C GLN A 187 -1.39 18.08 10.66
N LYS A 188 -0.12 17.87 10.33
CA LYS A 188 0.82 17.12 11.17
C LYS A 188 0.95 17.90 12.47
N SER A 189 0.16 17.54 13.47
CA SER A 189 0.40 17.98 14.83
C SER A 189 1.81 17.52 15.20
N ARG A 190 2.66 18.46 15.64
CA ARG A 190 4.10 18.22 15.83
C ARG A 190 4.41 17.13 16.86
N PHE A 191 3.41 16.72 17.65
CA PHE A 191 3.53 15.74 18.72
C PHE A 191 2.66 14.49 18.50
N ILE A 192 2.37 14.13 17.25
CA ILE A 192 1.64 12.89 16.92
C ILE A 192 2.54 11.97 16.11
N LEU A 193 2.69 10.75 16.61
CA LEU A 193 3.48 9.70 15.98
C LEU A 193 2.60 8.86 15.06
N LEU A 194 3.04 8.68 13.82
CA LEU A 194 2.39 7.76 12.90
C LEU A 194 2.71 6.32 13.29
N HIS A 195 1.70 5.45 13.33
CA HIS A 195 1.87 4.02 13.57
C HIS A 195 2.77 3.30 12.54
N TYR A 196 2.94 3.86 11.35
CA TYR A 196 3.82 3.36 10.28
C TYR A 196 5.15 4.11 10.18
N SER A 197 5.47 4.99 11.14
CA SER A 197 6.76 5.68 11.17
C SER A 197 7.92 4.72 11.45
N ILE A 198 9.06 4.95 10.78
CA ILE A 198 10.30 4.20 11.02
C ILE A 198 10.72 4.30 12.50
N PHE A 199 10.59 5.49 13.10
CA PHE A 199 10.88 5.69 14.52
C PHE A 199 10.00 4.80 15.41
N LYS A 200 8.70 4.72 15.11
CA LYS A 200 7.77 3.87 15.87
C LYS A 200 8.12 2.39 15.70
N ALA A 201 8.52 1.96 14.51
CA ALA A 201 8.98 0.60 14.28
C ALA A 201 10.24 0.27 15.11
N LEU A 202 11.26 1.13 15.10
CA LEU A 202 12.47 0.95 15.92
C LEU A 202 12.16 0.96 17.42
N TRP A 203 11.27 1.84 17.87
CA TRP A 203 10.78 1.87 19.24
C TRP A 203 10.08 0.55 19.61
N ASP A 204 9.25 0.01 18.72
CA ASP A 204 8.58 -1.26 18.95
C ASP A 204 9.53 -2.44 19.12
N TRP A 205 10.65 -2.45 18.38
CA TRP A 205 11.74 -3.41 18.55
C TRP A 205 12.47 -3.24 19.88
N LEU A 206 12.71 -2.01 20.32
CA LEU A 206 13.31 -1.73 21.63
C LEU A 206 12.42 -2.25 22.77
N ILE A 207 11.12 -1.99 22.69
CA ILE A 207 10.14 -2.50 23.67
C ILE A 207 10.06 -4.02 23.62
N LEU A 208 10.08 -4.63 22.43
CA LEU A 208 10.13 -6.09 22.28
C LEU A 208 11.35 -6.69 23.00
N LEU A 209 12.53 -6.12 22.79
CA LEU A 209 13.75 -6.55 23.47
C LEU A 209 13.64 -6.40 25.00
N ALA A 210 13.10 -5.27 25.47
CA ALA A 210 12.85 -5.05 26.90
C ALA A 210 11.84 -6.05 27.49
N THR A 211 10.80 -6.45 26.74
CA THR A 211 9.85 -7.49 27.18
C THR A 211 10.52 -8.86 27.30
N PHE A 212 11.39 -9.24 26.36
CA PHE A 212 12.16 -10.49 26.45
C PHE A 212 13.13 -10.49 27.62
N TYR A 213 13.82 -9.37 27.86
CA TYR A 213 14.69 -9.21 29.03
C TYR A 213 13.92 -9.50 30.33
N VAL A 214 12.76 -8.86 30.53
CA VAL A 214 11.92 -9.04 31.73
C VAL A 214 11.43 -10.49 31.85
N ALA A 215 11.06 -11.10 30.73
CA ALA A 215 10.55 -12.48 30.73
C ALA A 215 11.60 -13.51 31.15
N ILE A 216 12.89 -13.19 30.98
CA ILE A 216 14.03 -14.02 31.43
C ILE A 216 14.44 -13.64 32.86
N THR A 217 14.61 -12.35 33.15
CA THR A 217 15.17 -11.92 34.44
C THR A 217 14.20 -12.08 35.61
N VAL A 218 12.89 -11.89 35.39
CA VAL A 218 11.90 -11.97 36.49
C VAL A 218 11.80 -13.39 37.07
N PRO A 219 11.55 -14.46 36.28
CA PRO A 219 11.52 -15.81 36.82
C PRO A 219 12.86 -16.24 37.41
N TYR A 220 13.97 -15.86 36.78
CA TYR A 220 15.31 -16.11 37.31
C TYR A 220 15.50 -15.50 38.70
N ASN A 221 15.19 -14.21 38.87
CA ASN A 221 15.35 -13.49 40.13
C ASN A 221 14.43 -14.04 41.23
N VAL A 222 13.21 -14.46 40.87
CA VAL A 222 12.27 -15.07 41.83
C VAL A 222 12.76 -16.43 42.31
N CYS A 223 13.35 -17.25 41.44
CA CYS A 223 13.72 -18.63 41.78
C CYS A 223 15.12 -18.74 42.39
N PHE A 224 16.10 -17.97 41.92
CA PHE A 224 17.53 -18.20 42.22
C PHE A 224 18.16 -17.17 43.17
N THR A 225 17.53 -16.01 43.42
CA THR A 225 18.16 -14.90 44.19
C THR A 225 17.69 -14.82 45.65
N GLY A 226 16.88 -15.78 46.13
CA GLY A 226 16.29 -15.77 47.47
C GLY A 226 17.23 -16.12 48.63
N THR A 227 18.49 -16.48 48.37
CA THR A 227 19.40 -16.95 49.41
C THR A 227 20.76 -16.27 49.26
N GLU A 228 21.03 -15.33 50.16
CA GLU A 228 22.35 -14.89 50.62
C GLU A 228 23.50 -15.03 49.59
N ASP A 229 23.73 -14.01 48.75
CA ASP A 229 25.07 -13.42 48.59
C ASP A 229 25.15 -12.37 47.46
N SER A 230 25.88 -11.29 47.77
CA SER A 230 26.33 -10.17 46.93
C SER A 230 25.38 -8.97 46.73
N LEU A 231 25.44 -8.06 47.71
CA LEU A 231 25.04 -6.64 47.63
C LEU A 231 25.56 -5.89 46.37
N SER A 232 26.53 -6.44 45.62
CA SER A 232 27.06 -5.89 44.36
C SER A 232 26.30 -6.38 43.11
N ALA A 233 25.92 -7.66 43.03
CA ALA A 233 25.12 -8.18 41.92
C ALA A 233 23.65 -7.73 41.99
N ALA A 234 23.14 -7.51 43.20
CA ALA A 234 21.85 -6.86 43.41
C ALA A 234 21.87 -5.40 42.92
N ARG A 235 22.97 -4.65 43.09
CA ARG A 235 23.05 -3.25 42.66
C ARG A 235 23.09 -3.08 41.14
N SER A 236 23.74 -3.98 40.39
CA SER A 236 23.79 -3.88 38.92
C SER A 236 22.46 -4.26 38.26
N THR A 237 21.76 -5.26 38.79
CA THR A 237 20.44 -5.70 38.29
C THR A 237 19.32 -4.69 38.59
N ILE A 238 19.38 -3.97 39.72
CA ILE A 238 18.43 -2.90 40.04
C ILE A 238 18.49 -1.74 39.02
N VAL A 239 19.70 -1.34 38.58
CA VAL A 239 19.83 -0.24 37.61
C VAL A 239 19.21 -0.61 36.26
N SER A 240 19.44 -1.84 35.79
CA SER A 240 18.81 -2.32 34.55
C SER A 240 17.29 -2.47 34.67
N ASP A 241 16.79 -2.90 35.82
CA ASP A 241 15.35 -3.02 36.07
C ASP A 241 14.66 -1.65 36.07
N ILE A 242 15.25 -0.63 36.73
CA ILE A 242 14.75 0.75 36.70
C ILE A 242 14.76 1.32 35.28
N ALA A 243 15.83 1.09 34.51
CA ALA A 243 15.92 1.57 33.12
C ALA A 243 14.80 0.99 32.25
N VAL A 244 14.53 -0.31 32.40
CA VAL A 244 13.46 -1.02 31.67
C VAL A 244 12.08 -0.52 32.09
N GLU A 245 11.85 -0.24 33.39
CA GLU A 245 10.60 0.38 33.87
C GLU A 245 10.38 1.77 33.25
N MET A 246 11.42 2.60 33.20
CA MET A 246 11.34 3.92 32.57
C MET A 246 10.99 3.83 31.07
N LEU A 247 11.52 2.83 30.36
CA LEU A 247 11.16 2.57 28.96
C LEU A 247 9.68 2.23 28.79
N PHE A 248 9.10 1.41 29.68
CA PHE A 248 7.68 1.07 29.63
C PHE A 248 6.76 2.23 29.99
N ILE A 249 7.16 3.09 30.93
CA ILE A 249 6.43 4.32 31.25
C ILE A 249 6.44 5.25 30.03
N LEU A 250 7.60 5.40 29.38
CA LEU A 250 7.72 6.19 28.16
C LEU A 250 6.89 5.61 27.01
N ASP A 251 6.80 4.28 26.88
CA ASP A 251 5.94 3.61 25.90
C ASP A 251 4.46 3.98 26.07
N ILE A 252 3.95 4.01 27.31
CA ILE A 252 2.58 4.43 27.62
C ILE A 252 2.36 5.87 27.13
N ILE A 253 3.29 6.78 27.43
CA ILE A 253 3.22 8.19 27.01
C ILE A 253 3.20 8.31 25.48
N LEU A 254 4.01 7.51 24.77
CA LEU A 254 4.05 7.49 23.31
C LEU A 254 2.81 6.88 22.69
N ASN A 255 2.20 5.86 23.31
CA ASN A 255 0.96 5.24 22.86
C ASN A 255 -0.23 6.22 22.91
N PHE A 256 -0.31 7.09 23.92
CA PHE A 256 -1.28 8.20 23.97
C PHE A 256 -1.15 9.20 22.79
N ARG A 257 -0.02 9.19 22.08
CA ARG A 257 0.29 10.09 20.97
C ARG A 257 0.45 9.37 19.63
N THR A 258 0.22 8.06 19.59
CA THR A 258 0.35 7.26 18.37
C THR A 258 -1.00 7.17 17.65
N THR A 259 -1.00 7.35 16.32
CA THR A 259 -2.23 7.22 15.52
C THR A 259 -2.71 5.77 15.46
N TYR A 260 -4.01 5.57 15.25
CA TYR A 260 -4.60 4.26 14.99
C TYR A 260 -5.44 4.29 13.71
N VAL A 261 -5.73 3.11 13.17
CA VAL A 261 -6.59 2.94 12.00
C VAL A 261 -7.99 2.59 12.48
N SER A 262 -8.98 3.40 12.09
CA SER A 262 -10.39 3.13 12.39
C SER A 262 -10.91 1.95 11.56
N GLN A 263 -12.05 1.36 11.96
CA GLN A 263 -12.72 0.31 11.18
C GLN A 263 -13.08 0.74 9.75
N SER A 264 -13.21 2.05 9.51
CA SER A 264 -13.43 2.64 8.18
C SER A 264 -12.16 2.74 7.31
N GLY A 265 -11.01 2.27 7.80
CA GLY A 265 -9.71 2.34 7.11
C GLY A 265 -9.05 3.72 7.17
N GLN A 266 -9.67 4.71 7.82
CA GLN A 266 -9.12 6.05 7.97
C GLN A 266 -8.17 6.14 9.17
N VAL A 267 -7.05 6.84 8.99
CA VAL A 267 -6.09 7.10 10.07
C VAL A 267 -6.61 8.27 10.91
N VAL A 268 -6.82 8.03 12.21
CA VAL A 268 -7.32 9.06 13.14
C VAL A 268 -6.13 9.80 13.76
N TYR A 269 -6.15 11.13 13.66
CA TYR A 269 -5.10 12.03 14.16
C TYR A 269 -5.54 12.86 15.36
N ASP A 270 -6.80 12.81 15.78
CA ASP A 270 -7.26 13.60 16.92
C ASP A 270 -6.74 13.02 18.26
N PRO A 271 -6.01 13.79 19.09
CA PRO A 271 -5.44 13.29 20.34
C PRO A 271 -6.50 12.84 21.36
N ARG A 272 -7.71 13.42 21.36
CA ARG A 272 -8.77 13.01 22.28
C ARG A 272 -9.31 11.64 21.89
N SER A 273 -9.59 11.46 20.61
CA SER A 273 -10.03 10.19 20.04
C SER A 273 -8.99 9.08 20.24
N ILE A 274 -7.69 9.38 20.09
CA ILE A 274 -6.58 8.45 20.39
C ILE A 274 -6.59 8.06 21.88
N CYS A 275 -6.70 9.04 22.77
CA CYS A 275 -6.71 8.80 24.21
C CYS A 275 -7.88 7.91 24.65
N ILE A 276 -9.10 8.22 24.22
CA ILE A 276 -10.30 7.44 24.56
C ILE A 276 -10.16 6.00 24.05
N HIS A 277 -9.71 5.82 22.81
CA HIS A 277 -9.49 4.50 22.23
C HIS A 277 -8.43 3.70 22.99
N TYR A 278 -7.32 4.32 23.37
CA TYR A 278 -6.25 3.65 24.12
C TYR A 278 -6.69 3.28 25.55
N VAL A 279 -7.41 4.18 26.24
CA VAL A 279 -7.96 3.93 27.58
C VAL A 279 -8.98 2.79 27.58
N ALA A 280 -9.82 2.72 26.56
CA ALA A 280 -10.84 1.68 26.43
C ALA A 280 -10.26 0.28 26.10
N THR A 281 -9.05 0.20 25.54
CA THR A 281 -8.48 -1.04 25.02
C THR A 281 -7.35 -1.59 25.89
N TRP A 282 -6.18 -0.94 25.90
CA TRP A 282 -4.94 -1.54 26.38
C TRP A 282 -4.30 -0.80 27.56
N PHE A 283 -4.73 0.43 27.86
CA PHE A 283 -4.14 1.25 28.91
C PHE A 283 -4.06 0.56 30.27
N PHE A 284 -5.13 -0.11 30.72
CA PHE A 284 -5.15 -0.73 32.05
C PHE A 284 -4.16 -1.90 32.15
N VAL A 285 -4.04 -2.70 31.10
CA VAL A 285 -3.04 -3.77 31.01
C VAL A 285 -1.64 -3.18 31.05
N ASP A 286 -1.40 -2.14 30.26
CA ASP A 286 -0.10 -1.49 30.18
C ASP A 286 0.31 -0.81 31.48
N LEU A 287 -0.64 -0.19 32.17
CA LEU A 287 -0.44 0.48 33.46
C LEU A 287 -0.06 -0.52 34.54
N ILE A 288 -0.82 -1.61 34.70
CA ILE A 288 -0.53 -2.66 35.69
C ILE A 288 0.84 -3.28 35.42
N ALA A 289 1.17 -3.51 34.15
CA ALA A 289 2.45 -4.05 33.72
C ALA A 289 3.64 -3.10 33.98
N ALA A 290 3.42 -1.79 34.06
CA ALA A 290 4.46 -0.78 34.26
C ALA A 290 4.69 -0.39 35.73
N LEU A 291 3.95 -0.96 36.69
CA LEU A 291 4.07 -0.59 38.11
C LEU A 291 5.44 -0.99 38.70
N PRO A 292 6.18 -0.03 39.31
CA PRO A 292 7.49 -0.27 39.91
C PRO A 292 7.36 -0.81 41.35
N PHE A 293 6.99 -2.09 41.49
CA PHE A 293 6.81 -2.73 42.81
C PHE A 293 8.11 -2.80 43.63
N ASP A 294 9.28 -2.69 43.00
CA ASP A 294 10.58 -2.68 43.69
C ASP A 294 10.77 -1.43 44.57
N LEU A 295 10.08 -0.32 44.29
CA LEU A 295 10.10 0.87 45.17
C LEU A 295 9.47 0.60 46.54
N LEU A 296 8.55 -0.37 46.65
CA LEU A 296 7.94 -0.75 47.93
C LEU A 296 8.94 -1.39 48.89
N TYR A 297 10.04 -1.95 48.37
CA TYR A 297 11.12 -2.51 49.18
C TYR A 297 11.89 -1.42 49.94
N ILE A 298 11.96 -0.21 49.39
CA ILE A 298 12.57 0.97 50.02
C ILE A 298 11.74 1.45 51.22
N PHE A 299 10.42 1.23 51.18
CA PHE A 299 9.48 1.62 52.24
C PHE A 299 9.36 0.58 53.38
N ASN A 300 10.22 -0.44 53.41
CA ASN A 300 10.42 -1.36 54.53
C ASN A 300 9.12 -2.07 55.03
N VAL A 301 8.21 -2.40 54.11
CA VAL A 301 7.01 -3.20 54.41
C VAL A 301 7.41 -4.67 54.52
N THR A 302 7.21 -5.27 55.69
CA THR A 302 7.70 -6.62 56.09
C THR A 302 7.02 -7.81 55.40
N VAL A 303 6.39 -7.63 54.24
CA VAL A 303 5.72 -8.70 53.51
C VAL A 303 6.64 -9.23 52.39
N THR A 304 7.75 -9.82 52.77
CA THR A 304 8.80 -10.29 51.83
C THR A 304 8.26 -11.30 50.81
N SER A 305 7.47 -12.30 51.24
CA SER A 305 6.94 -13.36 50.34
C SER A 305 5.93 -12.85 49.30
N LEU A 306 4.98 -11.98 49.68
CA LEU A 306 3.97 -11.45 48.75
C LEU A 306 4.60 -10.51 47.71
N VAL A 307 5.62 -9.74 48.10
CA VAL A 307 6.34 -8.83 47.20
C VAL A 307 7.09 -9.61 46.11
N HIS A 308 7.66 -10.78 46.42
CA HIS A 308 8.28 -11.64 45.42
C HIS A 308 7.25 -12.19 44.41
N LEU A 309 6.04 -12.55 44.85
CA LEU A 309 4.97 -13.00 43.96
C LEU A 309 4.44 -11.85 43.08
N LEU A 310 4.37 -10.62 43.61
CA LEU A 310 3.96 -9.43 42.84
C LEU A 310 4.92 -9.10 41.69
N LYS A 311 6.19 -9.52 41.74
CA LYS A 311 7.12 -9.37 40.61
C LYS A 311 6.65 -10.14 39.37
N THR A 312 5.91 -11.24 39.54
CA THR A 312 5.38 -12.03 38.42
C THR A 312 4.33 -11.30 37.59
N VAL A 313 3.69 -10.26 38.14
CA VAL A 313 2.77 -9.36 37.43
C VAL A 313 3.48 -8.69 36.23
N ARG A 314 4.81 -8.53 36.29
CA ARG A 314 5.62 -8.01 35.17
C ARG A 314 5.55 -8.91 33.93
N LEU A 315 5.20 -10.20 34.05
CA LEU A 315 5.03 -11.11 32.91
C LEU A 315 3.80 -10.75 32.05
N LEU A 316 2.83 -9.98 32.57
CA LEU A 316 1.72 -9.43 31.77
C LEU A 316 2.21 -8.59 30.59
N ARG A 317 3.46 -8.09 30.62
CA ARG A 317 4.11 -7.39 29.51
C ARG A 317 4.18 -8.23 28.23
N LEU A 318 4.20 -9.56 28.34
CA LEU A 318 4.19 -10.45 27.18
C LEU A 318 2.88 -10.41 26.40
N LEU A 319 1.78 -9.97 27.01
CA LEU A 319 0.50 -9.78 26.30
C LEU A 319 0.62 -8.69 25.21
N ARG A 320 1.59 -7.77 25.34
CA ARG A 320 1.90 -6.76 24.31
C ARG A 320 2.42 -7.38 23.02
N LEU A 321 2.96 -8.60 23.06
CA LEU A 321 3.39 -9.31 21.86
C LEU A 321 2.22 -9.67 20.96
N LEU A 322 1.04 -9.95 21.54
CA LEU A 322 -0.17 -10.19 20.78
C LEU A 322 -0.59 -8.96 19.96
N GLN A 323 -0.44 -7.76 20.52
CA GLN A 323 -0.76 -6.51 19.81
C GLN A 323 0.13 -6.28 18.58
N LYS A 324 1.35 -6.82 18.59
CA LYS A 324 2.34 -6.63 17.52
C LYS A 324 2.42 -7.81 16.55
N LEU A 325 1.71 -8.91 16.85
CA LEU A 325 1.78 -10.15 16.09
C LEU A 325 1.33 -9.96 14.63
N ASP A 326 0.30 -9.15 14.37
CA ASP A 326 -0.19 -8.85 13.03
C ASP A 326 0.83 -8.13 12.14
N ARG A 327 1.72 -7.32 12.74
CA ARG A 327 2.78 -6.64 12.01
C ARG A 327 3.96 -7.57 11.73
N TYR A 328 4.30 -8.42 12.70
CA TYR A 328 5.42 -9.34 12.58
C TYR A 328 5.07 -10.57 11.72
N SER A 329 3.80 -10.97 11.65
CA SER A 329 3.32 -12.09 10.84
C SER A 329 3.54 -11.89 9.33
N GLN A 330 3.71 -10.64 8.87
CA GLN A 330 4.04 -10.33 7.48
C GLN A 330 5.41 -10.88 7.06
N TYR A 331 6.36 -10.97 7.98
CA TYR A 331 7.73 -11.41 7.71
C TYR A 331 7.96 -12.81 8.27
N SER A 332 7.84 -13.83 7.42
CA SER A 332 7.92 -15.25 7.85
C SER A 332 9.20 -15.61 8.63
N ALA A 333 10.35 -15.00 8.29
CA ALA A 333 11.60 -15.21 9.03
C ALA A 333 11.57 -14.62 10.46
N MET A 334 10.85 -13.50 10.64
CA MET A 334 10.66 -12.89 11.96
C MET A 334 9.73 -13.75 12.82
N VAL A 335 8.68 -14.34 12.22
CA VAL A 335 7.79 -15.29 12.90
C VAL A 335 8.58 -16.50 13.42
N LEU A 336 9.46 -17.08 12.59
CA LEU A 336 10.31 -18.20 13.02
C LEU A 336 11.25 -17.81 14.17
N THR A 337 11.89 -16.65 14.07
CA THR A 337 12.80 -16.16 15.12
C THR A 337 12.06 -15.91 16.43
N LEU A 338 10.87 -15.30 16.36
CA LEU A 338 10.00 -15.07 17.52
C LEU A 338 9.57 -16.42 18.15
N LEU A 339 9.19 -17.40 17.32
CA LEU A 339 8.77 -18.72 17.78
C LEU A 339 9.93 -19.48 18.45
N MET A 340 11.14 -19.44 17.88
CA MET A 340 12.34 -20.04 18.49
C MET A 340 12.71 -19.35 19.80
N SER A 341 12.56 -18.03 19.87
CA SER A 341 12.77 -17.28 21.11
C SER A 341 11.73 -17.62 22.18
N MET A 342 10.46 -17.81 21.80
CA MET A 342 9.41 -18.30 22.70
C MET A 342 9.66 -19.72 23.21
N PHE A 343 10.16 -20.60 22.35
CA PHE A 343 10.56 -21.95 22.75
C PHE A 343 11.70 -21.91 23.79
N ALA A 344 12.72 -21.08 23.58
CA ALA A 344 13.80 -20.89 24.55
C ALA A 344 13.31 -20.28 25.87
N LEU A 345 12.37 -19.32 25.81
CA LEU A 345 11.77 -18.71 26.98
C LEU A 345 10.96 -19.72 27.79
N LEU A 346 10.17 -20.57 27.12
CA LEU A 346 9.42 -21.64 27.76
C LEU A 346 10.37 -22.65 28.43
N ALA A 347 11.45 -23.05 27.76
CA ALA A 347 12.47 -23.91 28.35
C ALA A 347 13.08 -23.30 29.62
N HIS A 348 13.35 -21.99 29.61
CA HIS A 348 13.81 -21.25 30.77
C HIS A 348 12.77 -21.24 31.90
N TRP A 349 11.49 -20.99 31.61
CA TRP A 349 10.43 -21.01 32.63
C TRP A 349 10.24 -22.38 33.26
N MET A 350 10.22 -23.42 32.43
CA MET A 350 10.17 -24.79 32.93
C MET A 350 11.41 -25.10 33.79
N ALA A 351 12.60 -24.58 33.44
CA ALA A 351 13.81 -24.76 34.24
C ALA A 351 13.73 -24.06 35.60
N CYS A 352 13.16 -22.86 35.65
CA CYS A 352 12.88 -22.15 36.89
C CYS A 352 11.91 -22.94 37.78
N ILE A 353 10.83 -23.46 37.21
CA ILE A 353 9.86 -24.29 37.96
C ILE A 353 10.52 -25.58 38.46
N TRP A 354 11.32 -26.24 37.62
CA TRP A 354 12.07 -27.45 37.98
C TRP A 354 13.01 -27.20 39.18
N TYR A 355 13.68 -26.06 39.20
CA TYR A 355 14.50 -25.64 40.33
C TYR A 355 13.70 -25.39 41.60
N VAL A 356 12.55 -24.71 41.50
CA VAL A 356 11.67 -24.47 42.65
C VAL A 356 11.12 -25.78 43.23
N ILE A 357 10.76 -26.76 42.39
CA ILE A 357 10.33 -28.09 42.85
C ILE A 357 11.45 -28.75 43.66
N GLY A 358 12.67 -28.80 43.13
CA GLY A 358 13.81 -29.41 43.84
C GLY A 358 14.16 -28.69 45.14
N ARG A 359 14.02 -27.36 45.18
CA ARG A 359 14.20 -26.56 46.40
C ARG A 359 13.12 -26.83 47.44
N ASN A 360 11.86 -26.89 47.04
CA ASN A 360 10.74 -27.11 47.96
C ASN A 360 10.81 -28.51 48.58
N GLU A 361 11.19 -29.52 47.79
CA GLU A 361 11.42 -30.88 48.31
C GLU A 361 12.59 -30.91 49.30
N LEU A 362 13.68 -30.17 49.02
CA LEU A 362 14.80 -30.02 49.97
C LEU A 362 14.37 -29.35 51.28
N GLU A 363 13.56 -28.28 51.22
CA GLU A 363 13.07 -27.54 52.40
C GLU A 363 12.03 -28.33 53.21
N SER A 364 11.22 -29.17 52.57
CA SER A 364 10.21 -30.02 53.23
C SER A 364 10.82 -31.09 54.16
N ASN A 365 12.09 -31.45 53.92
CA ASN A 365 12.95 -32.19 54.82
C ASN A 365 12.38 -33.53 55.34
N ASP A 366 11.68 -34.26 54.47
CA ASP A 366 11.07 -35.55 54.81
C ASP A 366 12.15 -36.64 55.00
N PRO A 367 12.25 -37.31 56.18
CA PRO A 367 13.34 -38.24 56.50
C PRO A 367 13.49 -39.47 55.58
N ARG A 368 12.48 -39.77 54.76
CA ARG A 368 12.43 -40.95 53.87
C ARG A 368 12.74 -40.65 52.41
N THR A 369 12.70 -39.39 51.99
CA THR A 369 12.79 -38.99 50.57
C THR A 369 13.86 -37.93 50.31
N TRP A 370 14.54 -37.44 51.36
CA TRP A 370 15.52 -36.36 51.30
C TRP A 370 16.72 -36.64 50.37
N ASP A 371 17.10 -37.91 50.18
CA ASP A 371 18.27 -38.33 49.38
C ASP A 371 17.93 -38.64 47.90
N ILE A 372 16.65 -38.64 47.53
CA ILE A 372 16.16 -39.13 46.24
C ILE A 372 15.96 -37.99 45.22
N GLY A 373 15.73 -36.75 45.68
CA GLY A 373 15.43 -35.61 44.80
C GLY A 373 16.55 -35.27 43.81
N TRP A 374 16.18 -34.74 42.65
CA TRP A 374 17.11 -34.49 41.53
C TRP A 374 18.26 -33.54 41.91
N LEU A 375 18.00 -32.56 42.77
CA LEU A 375 18.97 -31.56 43.21
C LEU A 375 20.03 -32.17 44.14
N HIS A 376 19.63 -33.13 44.97
CA HIS A 376 20.53 -33.87 45.85
C HIS A 376 21.44 -34.82 45.04
N GLU A 377 20.86 -35.56 44.10
CA GLU A 377 21.59 -36.43 43.17
C GLU A 377 22.58 -35.64 42.31
N LEU A 378 22.21 -34.43 41.87
CA LEU A 378 23.12 -33.53 41.15
C LEU A 378 24.33 -33.13 42.02
N GLY A 379 24.09 -32.75 43.28
CA GLY A 379 25.16 -32.40 44.23
C GLY A 379 26.13 -33.57 44.45
N LYS A 380 25.61 -34.79 44.53
CA LYS A 380 26.41 -36.02 44.64
C LYS A 380 27.29 -36.26 43.40
N ARG A 381 26.73 -36.07 42.20
CA ARG A 381 27.48 -36.25 40.92
C ARG A 381 28.56 -35.19 40.70
N LEU A 382 28.37 -33.99 41.24
CA LEU A 382 29.32 -32.88 41.13
C LEU A 382 30.35 -32.83 42.27
N GLU A 383 30.38 -33.84 43.15
CA GLU A 383 31.23 -33.89 44.35
C GLU A 383 31.02 -32.69 45.30
N ALA A 384 29.85 -32.06 45.25
CA ALA A 384 29.43 -30.96 46.10
C ALA A 384 28.10 -31.32 46.82
N PRO A 385 28.11 -32.32 47.73
CA PRO A 385 26.91 -32.77 48.42
C PRO A 385 26.39 -31.73 49.40
N TYR A 386 25.09 -31.80 49.69
CA TYR A 386 24.47 -31.06 50.78
C TYR A 386 24.81 -31.70 52.12
N ILE A 387 25.30 -30.90 53.07
CA ILE A 387 25.70 -31.28 54.44
C ILE A 387 24.68 -30.64 55.42
N ASN A 388 24.09 -31.43 56.31
CA ASN A 388 23.10 -30.98 57.30
C ASN A 388 21.94 -30.15 56.72
N ASN A 389 21.25 -30.70 55.71
CA ASN A 389 19.97 -30.24 55.14
C ASN A 389 19.89 -28.79 54.60
N SER A 390 20.98 -28.03 54.61
CA SER A 390 21.05 -26.68 54.00
C SER A 390 22.45 -26.09 53.82
N LEU A 391 23.52 -26.76 54.28
CA LEU A 391 24.91 -26.27 54.18
C LEU A 391 25.65 -26.99 53.05
N GLY A 392 26.25 -26.26 52.10
CA GLY A 392 26.86 -26.86 50.91
C GLY A 392 25.88 -27.07 49.74
N GLY A 393 26.32 -27.76 48.69
CA GLY A 393 25.54 -27.96 47.46
C GLY A 393 26.19 -27.38 46.19
N PRO A 394 25.65 -27.71 45.00
CA PRO A 394 26.14 -27.19 43.74
C PRO A 394 25.92 -25.67 43.63
N SER A 395 26.86 -24.97 42.98
CA SER A 395 26.73 -23.53 42.72
C SER A 395 25.43 -23.19 42.00
N ILE A 396 24.84 -22.02 42.29
CA ILE A 396 23.59 -21.51 41.66
C ILE A 396 23.68 -21.57 40.13
N ARG A 397 24.84 -21.20 39.57
CA ARG A 397 25.11 -21.29 38.13
C ARG A 397 25.01 -22.72 37.61
N SER A 398 25.57 -23.69 38.33
CA SER A 398 25.52 -25.11 37.96
C SER A 398 24.10 -25.66 38.06
N ALA A 399 23.38 -25.33 39.12
CA ALA A 399 21.97 -25.72 39.29
C ALA A 399 21.07 -25.15 38.18
N TYR A 400 21.26 -23.89 37.80
CA TYR A 400 20.54 -23.27 36.69
C TYR A 400 20.84 -23.95 35.35
N ILE A 401 22.12 -24.19 35.04
CA ILE A 401 22.53 -24.85 33.79
C ILE A 401 21.98 -26.28 33.74
N ALA A 402 22.04 -27.03 34.84
CA ALA A 402 21.51 -28.39 34.91
C ALA A 402 19.98 -28.42 34.75
N SER A 403 19.27 -27.46 35.36
CA SER A 403 17.82 -27.32 35.21
C SER A 403 17.43 -27.01 33.77
N LEU A 404 18.14 -26.06 33.13
CA LEU A 404 17.90 -25.70 31.74
C LEU A 404 18.24 -26.85 30.78
N TYR A 405 19.32 -27.58 31.05
CA TYR A 405 19.69 -28.76 30.28
C TYR A 405 18.62 -29.86 30.36
N PHE A 406 18.07 -30.11 31.56
CA PHE A 406 16.98 -31.06 31.75
C PHE A 406 15.72 -30.65 30.98
N THR A 407 15.28 -29.40 31.10
CA THR A 407 14.06 -28.96 30.43
C THR A 407 14.23 -28.86 28.92
N LEU A 408 15.39 -28.42 28.43
CA LEU A 408 15.66 -28.37 27.00
C LEU A 408 15.74 -29.78 26.40
N SER A 409 16.38 -30.73 27.07
CA SER A 409 16.44 -32.13 26.62
C SER A 409 15.07 -32.83 26.66
N SER A 410 14.20 -32.46 27.61
CA SER A 410 12.83 -32.96 27.70
C SER A 410 11.92 -32.33 26.62
N LEU A 411 12.00 -31.02 26.42
CA LEU A 411 11.20 -30.29 25.41
C LEU A 411 11.59 -30.67 23.97
N THR A 412 12.87 -30.98 23.74
CA THR A 412 13.36 -31.48 22.44
C THR A 412 13.20 -33.00 22.26
N SER A 413 12.60 -33.70 23.25
CA SER A 413 12.40 -35.15 23.24
C SER A 413 13.69 -35.99 23.12
N VAL A 414 14.84 -35.44 23.52
CA VAL A 414 16.13 -36.15 23.49
C VAL A 414 16.32 -37.03 24.73
N GLY A 415 16.05 -36.49 25.92
CA GLY A 415 16.01 -37.27 27.17
C GLY A 415 17.30 -38.03 27.54
N PHE A 416 18.45 -37.35 27.63
CA PHE A 416 19.76 -37.99 27.89
C PHE A 416 19.87 -38.80 29.20
N GLY A 417 19.03 -38.55 30.20
CA GLY A 417 19.02 -39.31 31.46
C GLY A 417 20.08 -38.93 32.51
N ASN A 418 20.87 -37.87 32.26
CA ASN A 418 21.88 -37.40 33.22
C ASN A 418 21.28 -36.63 34.41
N VAL A 419 20.14 -35.98 34.19
CA VAL A 419 19.27 -35.40 35.22
C VAL A 419 17.89 -35.99 34.96
N CYS A 420 17.29 -36.60 35.97
CA CYS A 420 16.04 -37.35 35.86
C CYS A 420 15.09 -37.01 37.00
N ALA A 421 13.81 -37.22 36.76
CA ALA A 421 12.79 -37.20 37.78
C ALA A 421 12.77 -38.53 38.57
N ASN A 422 12.98 -38.43 39.87
CA ASN A 422 13.01 -39.54 40.80
C ASN A 422 11.74 -39.55 41.68
N THR A 423 11.27 -38.36 42.11
CA THR A 423 10.05 -38.23 42.93
C THR A 423 8.78 -38.20 42.08
N ASP A 424 7.62 -38.45 42.69
CA ASP A 424 6.36 -38.47 41.96
C ASP A 424 5.95 -37.06 41.49
N THR A 425 6.25 -36.02 42.27
CA THR A 425 6.08 -34.61 41.87
C THR A 425 6.93 -34.27 40.65
N GLU A 426 8.22 -34.65 40.67
CA GLU A 426 9.15 -34.47 39.56
C GLU A 426 8.68 -35.21 38.30
N LYS A 427 8.17 -36.44 38.44
CA LYS A 427 7.65 -37.25 37.31
C LYS A 427 6.41 -36.62 36.70
N ILE A 428 5.45 -36.17 37.49
CA ILE A 428 4.23 -35.49 37.01
C ILE A 428 4.64 -34.22 36.22
N PHE A 429 5.56 -33.43 36.76
CA PHE A 429 6.08 -32.25 36.07
C PHE A 429 6.77 -32.61 34.74
N SER A 430 7.55 -33.70 34.72
CA SER A 430 8.23 -34.17 33.52
C SER A 430 7.24 -34.61 32.44
N ILE A 431 6.17 -35.33 32.80
CA ILE A 431 5.10 -35.72 31.88
C ILE A 431 4.44 -34.49 31.26
N CYS A 432 4.10 -33.48 32.07
CA CYS A 432 3.55 -32.22 31.57
C CYS A 432 4.53 -31.50 30.63
N THR A 433 5.82 -31.46 30.99
CA THR A 433 6.86 -30.82 30.18
C THR A 433 7.04 -31.53 28.84
N MET A 434 7.03 -32.86 28.81
CA MET A 434 7.12 -33.65 27.58
C MET A 434 5.92 -33.40 26.66
N LEU A 435 4.69 -33.33 27.21
CA LEU A 435 3.49 -33.04 26.41
C LEU A 435 3.54 -31.64 25.77
N ILE A 436 3.92 -30.63 26.56
CA ILE A 436 4.09 -29.25 26.07
C ILE A 436 5.21 -29.20 25.01
N GLY A 437 6.32 -29.91 25.24
CA GLY A 437 7.44 -30.02 24.31
C GLY A 437 7.01 -30.60 22.96
N ALA A 438 6.26 -31.69 22.97
CA ALA A 438 5.74 -32.33 21.76
C ALA A 438 4.86 -31.37 20.94
N LEU A 439 3.95 -30.62 21.58
CA LEU A 439 3.13 -29.61 20.89
C LEU A 439 3.99 -28.48 20.30
N MET A 440 4.93 -27.93 21.09
CA MET A 440 5.78 -26.83 20.63
C MET A 440 6.69 -27.25 19.47
N HIS A 441 7.26 -28.47 19.53
CA HIS A 441 8.05 -29.04 18.45
C HIS A 441 7.22 -29.18 17.17
N ALA A 442 5.98 -29.68 17.26
CA ALA A 442 5.07 -29.76 16.11
C ALA A 442 4.80 -28.38 15.48
N VAL A 443 4.60 -27.34 16.29
CA VAL A 443 4.38 -25.96 15.81
C VAL A 443 5.64 -25.38 15.14
N VAL A 444 6.83 -25.59 15.72
CA VAL A 444 8.10 -25.13 15.13
C VAL A 444 8.34 -25.80 13.78
N PHE A 445 8.26 -27.13 13.72
CA PHE A 445 8.44 -27.87 12.47
C PHE A 445 7.38 -27.49 11.42
N GLY A 446 6.11 -27.34 11.81
CA GLY A 446 5.05 -26.88 10.91
C GLY A 446 5.35 -25.50 10.28
N ASN A 447 5.83 -24.55 11.07
CA ASN A 447 6.22 -23.23 10.57
C ASN A 447 7.45 -23.28 9.67
N VAL A 448 8.47 -24.06 10.02
CA VAL A 448 9.65 -24.24 9.17
C VAL A 448 9.25 -24.84 7.82
N THR A 449 8.41 -25.88 7.80
CA THR A 449 7.89 -26.46 6.56
C THR A 449 7.11 -25.45 5.74
N ALA A 450 6.23 -24.64 6.36
CA ALA A 450 5.48 -23.61 5.66
C ALA A 450 6.40 -22.53 5.04
N ILE A 451 7.46 -22.12 5.73
CA ILE A 451 8.46 -21.17 5.22
C ILE A 451 9.21 -21.76 4.03
N ILE A 452 9.65 -23.01 4.14
CA ILE A 452 10.33 -23.72 3.05
C ILE A 452 9.41 -23.79 1.82
N GLN A 453 8.14 -24.18 2.00
CA GLN A 453 7.15 -24.21 0.93
C GLN A 453 6.96 -22.83 0.29
N ARG A 454 6.88 -21.76 1.09
CA ARG A 454 6.76 -20.38 0.58
C ARG A 454 8.00 -19.95 -0.19
N MET A 455 9.19 -20.27 0.31
CA MET A 455 10.48 -19.95 -0.34
C MET A 455 10.61 -20.64 -1.70
N TYR A 456 10.21 -21.91 -1.79
CA TYR A 456 10.25 -22.68 -3.03
C TYR A 456 9.04 -22.50 -3.94
N SER A 457 8.01 -21.72 -3.54
CA SER A 457 6.77 -21.54 -4.33
C SER A 457 7.03 -21.10 -5.77
N ARG A 458 7.90 -20.12 -5.99
CA ARG A 458 8.24 -19.61 -7.33
C ARG A 458 9.00 -20.63 -8.18
N ARG A 459 9.98 -21.32 -7.58
CA ARG A 459 10.76 -22.38 -8.21
C ARG A 459 9.85 -23.56 -8.58
N SER A 460 8.93 -23.92 -7.69
CA SER A 460 7.92 -24.96 -7.89
C SER A 460 6.96 -24.59 -9.03
N LEU A 461 6.51 -23.35 -9.12
CA LEU A 461 5.67 -22.87 -10.22
C LEU A 461 6.38 -23.00 -11.58
N TYR A 462 7.66 -22.59 -11.66
CA TYR A 462 8.47 -22.77 -12.88
C TYR A 462 8.54 -24.24 -13.30
N HIS A 463 8.89 -25.13 -12.37
CA HIS A 463 8.99 -26.56 -12.66
C HIS A 463 7.65 -27.18 -13.06
N THR A 464 6.55 -26.76 -12.43
CA THR A 464 5.19 -27.21 -12.77
C THR A 464 4.82 -26.80 -14.19
N ARG A 465 4.94 -25.50 -14.53
CA ARG A 465 4.65 -24.99 -15.88
C ARG A 465 5.57 -25.58 -16.95
N MET A 466 6.85 -25.76 -16.65
CA MET A 466 7.81 -26.43 -17.54
C MET A 466 7.43 -27.90 -17.78
N LYS A 467 6.95 -28.60 -16.74
CA LYS A 467 6.45 -29.96 -16.87
C LYS A 467 5.22 -30.01 -17.76
N ASP A 468 4.23 -29.15 -17.51
CA ASP A 468 3.02 -29.04 -18.33
C ASP A 468 3.36 -28.79 -19.82
N LEU A 469 4.33 -27.91 -20.09
CA LEU A 469 4.83 -27.64 -21.44
C LEU A 469 5.47 -28.88 -22.09
N LYS A 470 6.31 -29.61 -21.35
CA LYS A 470 6.93 -30.85 -21.85
C LYS A 470 5.90 -31.94 -22.11
N ASP A 471 4.91 -32.06 -21.23
CA ASP A 471 3.81 -33.01 -21.38
C ASP A 471 2.94 -32.64 -22.60
N PHE A 472 2.64 -31.35 -22.81
CA PHE A 472 1.95 -30.85 -24.02
C PHE A 472 2.71 -31.22 -25.30
N ILE A 473 4.03 -30.96 -25.33
CA ILE A 473 4.90 -31.29 -26.47
C ILE A 473 4.87 -32.80 -26.77
N ARG A 474 4.89 -33.64 -25.72
CA ARG A 474 4.85 -35.10 -25.84
C ARG A 474 3.50 -35.60 -26.37
N VAL A 475 2.40 -35.12 -25.82
CA VAL A 475 1.04 -35.53 -26.20
C VAL A 475 0.71 -35.16 -27.66
N HIS A 476 1.18 -34.00 -28.11
CA HIS A 476 0.92 -33.52 -29.47
C HIS A 476 1.99 -33.93 -30.51
N HIS A 477 2.98 -34.74 -30.13
CA HIS A 477 4.06 -35.22 -31.01
C HIS A 477 4.72 -34.09 -31.83
N LEU A 478 5.05 -32.99 -31.17
CA LEU A 478 5.62 -31.82 -31.87
C LEU A 478 7.05 -32.12 -32.37
N PRO A 479 7.42 -31.61 -33.56
CA PRO A 479 8.76 -31.82 -34.12
C PRO A 479 9.85 -31.20 -33.24
N GLN A 480 11.03 -31.83 -33.22
CA GLN A 480 12.14 -31.46 -32.33
C GLN A 480 12.55 -29.98 -32.45
N GLN A 481 12.52 -29.40 -33.65
CA GLN A 481 12.83 -27.99 -33.88
C GLN A 481 11.82 -27.04 -33.19
N LEU A 482 10.52 -27.37 -33.26
CA LEU A 482 9.48 -26.57 -32.61
C LEU A 482 9.53 -26.75 -31.09
N LYS A 483 9.78 -27.97 -30.61
CA LYS A 483 10.00 -28.27 -29.19
C LYS A 483 11.13 -27.42 -28.61
N GLN A 484 12.30 -27.38 -29.27
CA GLN A 484 13.43 -26.57 -28.82
C GLN A 484 13.06 -25.09 -28.75
N ARG A 485 12.41 -24.55 -29.79
CA ARG A 485 11.89 -23.17 -29.81
C ARG A 485 10.95 -22.86 -28.66
N MET A 486 9.97 -23.74 -28.40
CA MET A 486 8.99 -23.54 -27.32
C MET A 486 9.67 -23.52 -25.95
N LEU A 487 10.67 -24.39 -25.73
CA LEU A 487 11.41 -24.46 -24.48
C LEU A 487 12.31 -23.24 -24.27
N GLU A 488 13.04 -22.83 -25.31
CA GLU A 488 13.90 -21.63 -25.27
C GLU A 488 13.06 -20.38 -25.01
N TYR A 489 11.95 -20.19 -25.75
CA TYR A 489 11.01 -19.09 -25.53
C TYR A 489 10.49 -19.04 -24.08
N PHE A 490 10.09 -20.19 -23.54
CA PHE A 490 9.59 -20.25 -22.17
C PHE A 490 10.68 -19.90 -21.14
N GLN A 491 11.90 -20.40 -21.33
CA GLN A 491 13.04 -20.12 -20.44
C GLN A 491 13.45 -18.64 -20.48
N THR A 492 13.56 -18.06 -21.68
CA THR A 492 13.93 -16.65 -21.84
C THR A 492 12.85 -15.75 -21.25
N THR A 493 11.58 -15.98 -21.59
CA THR A 493 10.45 -15.21 -21.05
C THR A 493 10.39 -15.30 -19.53
N TRP A 494 10.63 -16.49 -18.95
CA TRP A 494 10.67 -16.65 -17.50
C TRP A 494 11.84 -15.92 -16.86
N SER A 495 13.02 -15.92 -17.49
CA SER A 495 14.22 -15.23 -16.98
C SER A 495 14.07 -13.71 -16.95
N VAL A 496 13.32 -13.14 -17.90
CA VAL A 496 13.07 -11.70 -17.99
C VAL A 496 11.93 -11.28 -17.04
N ASN A 497 10.81 -12.00 -17.06
CA ASN A 497 9.60 -11.61 -16.32
C ASN A 497 9.49 -12.24 -14.93
N ASN A 498 10.42 -13.13 -14.53
CA ASN A 498 10.34 -13.94 -13.30
C ASN A 498 9.02 -14.71 -13.14
N GLY A 499 8.33 -15.01 -14.25
CA GLY A 499 7.03 -15.68 -14.26
C GLY A 499 5.86 -14.81 -13.80
N ILE A 500 5.96 -13.49 -13.91
CA ILE A 500 4.88 -12.54 -13.60
C ILE A 500 4.26 -12.04 -14.90
N ASP A 501 2.95 -12.25 -15.06
CA ASP A 501 2.18 -11.58 -16.12
C ASP A 501 1.81 -10.17 -15.66
N ALA A 502 2.37 -9.17 -16.34
CA ALA A 502 2.10 -7.77 -16.03
C ALA A 502 0.62 -7.41 -16.25
N ASN A 503 -0.05 -7.99 -17.24
CA ASN A 503 -1.44 -7.64 -17.55
C ASN A 503 -2.42 -8.16 -16.49
N GLU A 504 -2.18 -9.36 -15.97
CA GLU A 504 -2.97 -9.94 -14.88
C GLU A 504 -2.79 -9.12 -13.59
N LEU A 505 -1.53 -8.80 -13.24
CA LEU A 505 -1.22 -8.01 -12.04
C LEU A 505 -1.80 -6.59 -12.12
N LEU A 506 -1.82 -5.99 -13.31
CA LEU A 506 -2.36 -4.65 -13.51
C LEU A 506 -3.89 -4.59 -13.43
N HIS A 507 -4.60 -5.71 -13.54
CA HIS A 507 -6.06 -5.77 -13.47
C HIS A 507 -6.61 -5.51 -12.06
N ASP A 508 -5.81 -5.74 -11.01
CA ASP A 508 -6.21 -5.49 -9.61
C ASP A 508 -6.26 -4.00 -9.24
N PHE A 509 -5.67 -3.14 -10.09
CA PHE A 509 -5.58 -1.69 -9.84
C PHE A 509 -6.68 -0.91 -10.57
N PRO A 510 -7.12 0.24 -10.03
CA PRO A 510 -8.03 1.15 -10.74
C PRO A 510 -7.46 1.63 -12.08
N ASP A 511 -8.34 1.90 -13.04
CA ASP A 511 -7.97 2.30 -14.41
C ASP A 511 -6.98 3.46 -14.49
N GLU A 512 -7.12 4.47 -13.62
CA GLU A 512 -6.21 5.62 -13.60
C GLU A 512 -4.78 5.22 -13.24
N LEU A 513 -4.62 4.40 -12.19
CA LEU A 513 -3.31 3.94 -11.74
C LEU A 513 -2.71 2.96 -12.75
N ARG A 514 -3.56 2.08 -13.31
CA ARG A 514 -3.16 1.15 -14.36
C ARG A 514 -2.60 1.90 -15.57
N ALA A 515 -3.28 2.95 -16.05
CA ALA A 515 -2.82 3.75 -17.18
C ALA A 515 -1.51 4.51 -16.87
N ASP A 516 -1.35 5.01 -15.64
CA ASP A 516 -0.12 5.68 -15.22
C ASP A 516 1.06 4.72 -15.11
N VAL A 517 0.86 3.49 -14.61
CA VAL A 517 1.89 2.44 -14.61
C VAL A 517 2.21 1.98 -16.04
N ALA A 518 1.20 1.75 -16.87
CA ALA A 518 1.40 1.38 -18.27
C ALA A 518 2.17 2.46 -19.06
N MET A 519 1.89 3.74 -18.81
CA MET A 519 2.65 4.85 -19.39
C MET A 519 4.12 4.83 -18.95
N HIS A 520 4.41 4.45 -17.70
CA HIS A 520 5.78 4.33 -17.21
C HIS A 520 6.51 3.13 -17.81
N LEU A 521 5.85 1.97 -17.91
CA LEU A 521 6.41 0.76 -18.51
C LEU A 521 6.72 0.96 -20.01
N ASN A 522 5.83 1.66 -20.72
CA ASN A 522 5.93 1.90 -22.15
C ASN A 522 6.53 3.29 -22.46
N LYS A 523 7.35 3.83 -21.57
CA LYS A 523 7.92 5.17 -21.74
C LYS A 523 8.78 5.27 -23.00
N ASP A 524 9.52 4.22 -23.34
CA ASP A 524 10.48 4.24 -24.45
C ASP A 524 9.78 4.46 -25.81
N ILE A 525 8.67 3.76 -26.08
CA ILE A 525 7.87 3.97 -27.30
C ILE A 525 7.09 5.30 -27.26
N LEU A 526 6.58 5.72 -26.09
CA LEU A 526 5.82 6.97 -25.96
C LEU A 526 6.69 8.24 -26.04
N GLN A 527 8.02 8.09 -26.01
CA GLN A 527 8.98 9.19 -26.19
C GLN A 527 9.33 9.46 -27.67
N LEU A 528 8.81 8.65 -28.59
CA LEU A 528 9.03 8.88 -30.02
C LEU A 528 8.40 10.22 -30.48
N PRO A 529 9.00 10.90 -31.48
CA PRO A 529 8.50 12.18 -31.99
C PRO A 529 7.02 12.16 -32.36
N ILE A 530 6.56 11.06 -32.97
CA ILE A 530 5.16 10.82 -33.33
C ILE A 530 4.18 11.00 -32.15
N PHE A 531 4.59 10.71 -30.92
CA PHE A 531 3.76 10.78 -29.71
C PHE A 531 3.94 12.08 -28.91
N GLU A 532 4.90 12.95 -29.27
CA GLU A 532 5.19 14.18 -28.52
C GLU A 532 4.02 15.17 -28.52
N THR A 533 3.27 15.22 -29.63
CA THR A 533 2.11 16.11 -29.79
C THR A 533 0.81 15.59 -29.17
N ALA A 534 0.83 14.36 -28.64
CA ALA A 534 -0.34 13.71 -28.07
C ALA A 534 -0.72 14.29 -26.70
N SER A 535 -2.03 14.40 -26.43
CA SER A 535 -2.51 14.77 -25.10
C SER A 535 -2.19 13.67 -24.08
N ARG A 536 -2.07 14.03 -22.79
CA ARG A 536 -1.85 13.04 -21.71
C ARG A 536 -2.95 11.97 -21.65
N GLY A 537 -4.20 12.33 -21.98
CA GLY A 537 -5.31 11.37 -22.05
C GLY A 537 -5.16 10.37 -23.21
N CYS A 538 -4.70 10.87 -24.37
CA CYS A 538 -4.39 10.03 -25.53
C CYS A 538 -3.25 9.05 -25.20
N LEU A 539 -2.13 9.53 -24.64
CA LEU A 539 -0.99 8.68 -24.24
C LEU A 539 -1.38 7.61 -23.22
N ARG A 540 -2.26 7.94 -22.25
CA ARG A 540 -2.80 6.98 -21.27
C ARG A 540 -3.66 5.90 -21.93
N SER A 541 -4.46 6.27 -22.93
CA SER A 541 -5.31 5.31 -23.64
C SER A 541 -4.45 4.42 -24.54
N LEU A 542 -3.49 5.00 -25.25
CA LEU A 542 -2.52 4.27 -26.07
C LEU A 542 -1.70 3.28 -25.25
N SER A 543 -1.18 3.70 -24.08
CA SER A 543 -0.29 2.87 -23.25
C SER A 543 -0.90 1.55 -22.80
N LEU A 544 -2.22 1.48 -22.67
CA LEU A 544 -2.97 0.27 -22.31
C LEU A 544 -3.05 -0.75 -23.47
N HIS A 545 -2.91 -0.30 -24.71
CA HIS A 545 -2.92 -1.16 -25.91
C HIS A 545 -1.53 -1.63 -26.34
N ILE A 546 -0.47 -1.14 -25.69
CA ILE A 546 0.92 -1.51 -25.98
C ILE A 546 1.22 -2.83 -25.28
N LYS A 547 1.72 -3.80 -26.04
CA LYS A 547 2.14 -5.10 -25.55
C LYS A 547 3.60 -5.36 -25.89
N THR A 548 4.26 -6.19 -25.11
CA THR A 548 5.62 -6.63 -25.40
C THR A 548 5.59 -7.97 -26.14
N SER A 549 6.55 -8.17 -27.02
CA SER A 549 6.81 -9.41 -27.76
C SER A 549 8.30 -9.70 -27.75
N PHE A 550 8.66 -10.97 -27.84
CA PHE A 550 10.04 -11.43 -27.83
C PHE A 550 10.31 -12.31 -29.05
N CYS A 551 11.46 -12.14 -29.70
CA CYS A 551 11.91 -12.98 -30.80
C CYS A 551 13.32 -13.49 -30.53
N ALA A 552 13.53 -14.80 -30.71
CA ALA A 552 14.85 -15.42 -30.63
C ALA A 552 15.62 -15.27 -31.96
N PRO A 553 16.97 -15.38 -31.94
CA PRO A 553 17.78 -15.35 -33.15
C PRO A 553 17.32 -16.39 -34.18
N GLY A 554 17.17 -15.96 -35.43
CA GLY A 554 16.72 -16.81 -36.54
C GLY A 554 15.20 -16.93 -36.67
N GLU A 555 14.41 -16.45 -35.71
CA GLU A 555 12.95 -16.47 -35.79
C GLU A 555 12.41 -15.34 -36.67
N TYR A 556 11.33 -15.64 -37.39
CA TYR A 556 10.58 -14.66 -38.18
C TYR A 556 9.53 -14.02 -37.29
N LEU A 557 9.57 -12.69 -37.17
CA LEU A 557 8.53 -11.88 -36.55
C LEU A 557 7.29 -11.80 -37.46
N LEU A 558 7.52 -11.56 -38.75
CA LEU A 558 6.50 -11.48 -39.79
C LEU A 558 7.01 -12.20 -41.04
N ARG A 559 6.14 -12.90 -41.77
CA ARG A 559 6.44 -13.43 -43.09
C ARG A 559 5.78 -12.61 -44.18
N GLN A 560 6.31 -12.65 -45.39
CA GLN A 560 5.74 -12.03 -46.58
C GLN A 560 4.33 -12.60 -46.83
N GLY A 561 3.35 -11.70 -46.96
CA GLY A 561 1.95 -12.03 -47.18
C GLY A 561 1.10 -12.16 -45.91
N ASP A 562 1.71 -12.12 -44.72
CA ASP A 562 1.01 -12.08 -43.44
C ASP A 562 0.18 -10.79 -43.31
N ALA A 563 -0.93 -10.89 -42.59
CA ALA A 563 -1.73 -9.72 -42.23
C ALA A 563 -1.00 -8.93 -41.13
N LEU A 564 -0.60 -7.69 -41.43
CA LEU A 564 -0.01 -6.80 -40.44
C LEU A 564 -1.09 -6.35 -39.45
N GLN A 565 -0.96 -6.74 -38.18
CA GLN A 565 -1.93 -6.43 -37.13
C GLN A 565 -1.45 -5.38 -36.13
N ALA A 566 -0.16 -5.06 -36.14
CA ALA A 566 0.46 -4.15 -35.18
C ALA A 566 1.64 -3.42 -35.79
N ASN A 567 1.94 -2.23 -35.24
CA ASN A 567 3.21 -1.55 -35.45
C ASN A 567 4.17 -1.96 -34.34
N TYR A 568 5.41 -2.29 -34.69
CA TYR A 568 6.44 -2.81 -33.81
C TYR A 568 7.56 -1.78 -33.61
N PHE A 569 7.98 -1.61 -32.37
CA PHE A 569 9.08 -0.78 -31.94
C PHE A 569 10.18 -1.66 -31.37
N VAL A 570 11.41 -1.48 -31.83
CA VAL A 570 12.56 -2.28 -31.40
C VAL A 570 13.20 -1.66 -30.17
N CYS A 571 12.98 -2.27 -29.00
CA CYS A 571 13.55 -1.81 -27.73
C CYS A 571 15.01 -2.24 -27.56
N SER A 572 15.32 -3.47 -28.00
CA SER A 572 16.65 -4.08 -27.92
C SER A 572 16.79 -5.17 -28.98
N GLY A 573 18.03 -5.40 -29.43
CA GLY A 573 18.35 -6.39 -30.45
C GLY A 573 18.46 -5.81 -31.86
N SER A 574 18.43 -6.69 -32.86
CA SER A 574 18.52 -6.33 -34.27
C SER A 574 17.74 -7.31 -35.14
N LEU A 575 16.99 -6.78 -36.11
CA LEU A 575 16.23 -7.55 -37.08
C LEU A 575 16.75 -7.27 -38.49
N GLU A 576 16.61 -8.24 -39.37
CA GLU A 576 16.82 -8.11 -40.81
C GLU A 576 15.47 -8.19 -41.54
N VAL A 577 15.28 -7.34 -42.53
CA VAL A 577 14.13 -7.38 -43.43
C VAL A 577 14.57 -8.00 -44.75
N LEU A 578 13.92 -9.07 -45.16
CA LEU A 578 14.25 -9.89 -46.32
C LEU A 578 13.11 -9.85 -47.35
N LYS A 579 13.43 -9.60 -48.62
CA LYS A 579 12.51 -9.83 -49.75
C LYS A 579 13.19 -10.74 -50.75
N ASP A 580 12.56 -11.87 -51.09
CA ASP A 580 13.13 -12.88 -51.99
C ASP A 580 14.56 -13.31 -51.60
N ASN A 581 14.81 -13.50 -50.30
CA ASN A 581 16.12 -13.78 -49.69
C ASN A 581 17.19 -12.68 -49.83
N VAL A 582 16.82 -11.47 -50.25
CA VAL A 582 17.70 -10.31 -50.29
C VAL A 582 17.44 -9.42 -49.07
N VAL A 583 18.50 -9.07 -48.35
CA VAL A 583 18.43 -8.14 -47.21
C VAL A 583 18.15 -6.73 -47.73
N LEU A 584 16.98 -6.20 -47.39
CA LEU A 584 16.56 -4.84 -47.72
C LEU A 584 16.97 -3.83 -46.66
N ALA A 585 16.85 -4.21 -45.38
CA ALA A 585 17.14 -3.33 -44.25
C ALA A 585 17.60 -4.14 -43.03
N ILE A 586 18.41 -3.50 -42.18
CA ILE A 586 18.73 -3.98 -40.83
C ILE A 586 18.18 -2.95 -39.85
N LEU A 587 17.37 -3.42 -38.92
CA LEU A 587 16.65 -2.63 -37.94
C LEU A 587 17.26 -2.86 -36.57
N GLY A 588 17.67 -1.79 -35.91
CA GLY A 588 18.29 -1.80 -34.59
C GLY A 588 17.37 -1.19 -33.53
N LYS A 589 17.96 -0.95 -32.36
CA LYS A 589 17.28 -0.29 -31.25
C LYS A 589 16.81 1.12 -31.64
N GLY A 590 15.54 1.39 -31.38
CA GLY A 590 14.90 2.69 -31.66
C GLY A 590 14.12 2.73 -32.97
N ASP A 591 14.20 1.68 -33.79
CA ASP A 591 13.52 1.66 -35.08
C ASP A 591 12.04 1.27 -34.94
N LEU A 592 11.21 1.90 -35.77
CA LEU A 592 9.77 1.68 -35.85
C LEU A 592 9.43 0.98 -37.16
N ILE A 593 8.73 -0.14 -37.05
CA ILE A 593 8.37 -1.04 -38.14
C ILE A 593 6.85 -1.12 -38.19
N GLY A 594 6.27 -0.97 -39.37
CA GLY A 594 4.81 -1.04 -39.48
C GLY A 594 4.33 -0.67 -40.86
N ALA A 595 3.12 -0.15 -40.91
CA ALA A 595 2.55 0.44 -42.10
C ALA A 595 1.74 1.68 -41.73
N ASP A 596 1.55 2.53 -42.72
CA ASP A 596 0.67 3.69 -42.57
C ASP A 596 -0.78 3.25 -42.40
N LEU A 597 -1.49 4.01 -41.57
CA LEU A 597 -2.90 3.78 -41.32
C LEU A 597 -3.70 4.12 -42.57
N CYS A 598 -4.38 3.12 -43.14
CA CYS A 598 -5.28 3.33 -44.26
C CYS A 598 -6.68 3.71 -43.74
N SER A 599 -7.32 4.70 -44.35
CA SER A 599 -8.69 5.13 -44.01
C SER A 599 -9.77 4.07 -44.31
N THR A 600 -9.40 3.01 -45.04
CA THR A 600 -10.26 1.88 -45.39
C THR A 600 -9.85 0.64 -44.61
N ASP A 601 -10.85 -0.13 -44.16
CA ASP A 601 -10.76 -1.35 -43.34
C ASP A 601 -10.14 -2.57 -44.07
N GLN A 602 -9.18 -2.32 -44.96
CA GLN A 602 -8.50 -3.35 -45.72
C GLN A 602 -7.35 -3.96 -44.91
N VAL A 603 -7.26 -5.28 -44.94
CA VAL A 603 -6.15 -6.01 -44.33
C VAL A 603 -4.86 -5.69 -45.07
N ILE A 604 -3.92 -5.03 -44.38
CA ILE A 604 -2.59 -4.74 -44.91
C ILE A 604 -1.78 -6.03 -44.91
N LYS A 605 -1.23 -6.41 -46.06
CA LYS A 605 -0.32 -7.55 -46.18
C LYS A 605 1.12 -7.08 -46.17
N THR A 606 1.98 -7.81 -45.47
CA THR A 606 3.42 -7.56 -45.42
C THR A 606 4.09 -7.88 -46.76
N ASN A 607 4.95 -6.99 -47.24
CA ASN A 607 5.71 -7.18 -48.49
C ASN A 607 7.06 -7.89 -48.28
N ALA A 608 7.52 -8.04 -47.04
CA ALA A 608 8.82 -8.60 -46.70
C ALA A 608 8.75 -9.51 -45.47
N ASP A 609 9.69 -10.43 -45.38
CA ASP A 609 9.97 -11.22 -44.19
C ASP A 609 10.78 -10.37 -43.19
N VAL A 610 10.41 -10.39 -41.92
CA VAL A 610 11.17 -9.74 -40.84
C VAL A 610 11.70 -10.81 -39.91
N LYS A 611 13.02 -10.91 -39.78
CA LYS A 611 13.70 -11.98 -39.04
C LYS A 611 14.64 -11.41 -38.00
N ALA A 612 14.67 -11.98 -36.81
CA ALA A 612 15.56 -11.55 -35.74
C ALA A 612 16.99 -12.09 -35.93
N LEU A 613 18.00 -11.23 -35.81
CA LEU A 613 19.42 -11.62 -35.83
C LEU A 613 19.94 -11.95 -34.43
N THR A 614 19.43 -11.24 -33.43
CA THR A 614 19.77 -11.40 -32.02
C THR A 614 18.49 -11.59 -31.21
N TYR A 615 18.61 -11.79 -29.89
CA TYR A 615 17.45 -11.75 -29.01
C TYR A 615 16.84 -10.34 -29.05
N CYS A 616 15.62 -10.23 -29.57
CA CYS A 616 14.96 -8.96 -29.79
C CYS A 616 13.78 -8.79 -28.84
N ASP A 617 13.80 -7.67 -28.11
CA ASP A 617 12.68 -7.21 -27.30
C ASP A 617 11.92 -6.15 -28.09
N LEU A 618 10.64 -6.41 -28.32
CA LEU A 618 9.77 -5.60 -29.17
C LEU A 618 8.59 -5.09 -28.35
N GLN A 619 8.22 -3.83 -28.51
CA GLN A 619 6.93 -3.31 -28.09
C GLN A 619 6.05 -3.17 -29.33
N HIS A 620 4.78 -3.56 -29.25
CA HIS A 620 3.88 -3.42 -30.38
C HIS A 620 2.55 -2.82 -29.97
N ILE A 621 2.02 -1.98 -30.84
CA ILE A 621 0.71 -1.37 -30.71
C ILE A 621 -0.20 -2.00 -31.76
N GLY A 622 -1.24 -2.70 -31.32
CA GLY A 622 -2.22 -3.28 -32.23
C GLY A 622 -2.92 -2.19 -33.05
N LEU A 623 -2.98 -2.35 -34.37
CA LEU A 623 -3.58 -1.39 -35.30
C LEU A 623 -5.05 -1.13 -34.95
N ARG A 624 -5.79 -2.17 -34.53
CA ARG A 624 -7.17 -2.02 -34.07
C ARG A 624 -7.28 -1.11 -32.86
N GLY A 625 -6.48 -1.35 -31.82
CA GLY A 625 -6.47 -0.53 -30.61
C GLY A 625 -5.99 0.90 -30.89
N LEU A 626 -5.00 1.04 -31.77
CA LEU A 626 -4.53 2.34 -32.24
C LEU A 626 -5.66 3.10 -32.96
N CYS A 627 -6.36 2.48 -33.91
CA CYS A 627 -7.51 3.07 -34.61
C CYS A 627 -8.62 3.47 -33.63
N GLU A 628 -8.98 2.62 -32.67
CA GLU A 628 -9.98 2.92 -31.63
C GLU A 628 -9.59 4.17 -30.83
N VAL A 629 -8.31 4.31 -30.44
CA VAL A 629 -7.85 5.50 -29.72
C VAL A 629 -7.80 6.75 -30.62
N LEU A 630 -7.37 6.62 -31.87
CA LEU A 630 -7.34 7.74 -32.81
C LEU A 630 -8.75 8.23 -33.16
N GLN A 631 -9.75 7.35 -33.20
CA GLN A 631 -11.16 7.74 -33.33
C GLN A 631 -11.66 8.57 -32.14
N LEU A 632 -11.18 8.28 -30.92
CA LEU A 632 -11.49 9.07 -29.72
C LEU A 632 -10.79 10.44 -29.72
N TYR A 633 -9.65 10.57 -30.40
CA TYR A 633 -8.84 11.80 -30.45
C TYR A 633 -8.60 12.27 -31.91
N PRO A 634 -9.63 12.78 -32.61
CA PRO A 634 -9.55 13.11 -34.03
C PRO A 634 -8.53 14.22 -34.35
N GLU A 635 -8.34 15.17 -33.43
CA GLU A 635 -7.34 16.23 -33.57
C GLU A 635 -5.92 15.67 -33.67
N TYR A 636 -5.62 14.64 -32.87
CA TYR A 636 -4.33 13.97 -32.88
C TYR A 636 -4.24 12.98 -34.05
N ALA A 637 -5.33 12.30 -34.41
CA ALA A 637 -5.38 11.36 -35.54
C ALA A 637 -4.88 11.97 -36.85
N SER A 638 -5.34 13.18 -37.19
CA SER A 638 -4.90 13.87 -38.41
C SER A 638 -3.39 14.13 -38.45
N LYS A 639 -2.78 14.47 -37.31
CA LYS A 639 -1.33 14.69 -37.19
C LYS A 639 -0.58 13.37 -37.22
N PHE A 640 -1.04 12.38 -36.46
CA PHE A 640 -0.45 11.06 -36.42
C PHE A 640 -0.37 10.42 -37.82
N THR A 641 -1.44 10.53 -38.64
CA THR A 641 -1.43 10.03 -40.02
C THR A 641 -0.48 10.79 -40.93
N ALA A 642 -0.21 12.07 -40.69
CA ALA A 642 0.78 12.82 -41.46
C ALA A 642 2.22 12.47 -41.06
N ASP A 643 2.46 12.27 -39.77
CA ASP A 643 3.80 12.08 -39.21
C ASP A 643 4.28 10.62 -39.33
N ILE A 644 3.37 9.63 -39.27
CA ILE A 644 3.71 8.19 -39.33
C ILE A 644 4.49 7.82 -40.59
N HIS A 645 4.17 8.43 -41.74
CA HIS A 645 4.87 8.20 -43.00
C HIS A 645 6.36 8.58 -42.94
N GLN A 646 6.72 9.55 -42.09
CA GLN A 646 8.10 10.05 -41.96
C GLN A 646 8.86 9.35 -40.84
N ASP A 647 8.16 8.93 -39.79
CA ASP A 647 8.76 8.30 -38.61
C ASP A 647 8.90 6.78 -38.71
N LEU A 648 8.26 6.12 -39.70
CA LEU A 648 8.48 4.71 -39.99
C LEU A 648 9.87 4.48 -40.59
N THR A 649 10.71 3.71 -39.91
CA THR A 649 12.03 3.31 -40.40
C THR A 649 11.92 2.37 -41.61
N PHE A 650 10.92 1.49 -41.61
CA PHE A 650 10.62 0.62 -42.74
C PHE A 650 9.11 0.40 -42.88
N ASN A 651 8.57 0.73 -44.05
CA ASN A 651 7.17 0.56 -44.36
C ASN A 651 6.91 -0.80 -45.02
N LEU A 652 6.26 -1.70 -44.29
CA LEU A 652 5.98 -3.07 -44.76
C LEU A 652 4.89 -3.14 -45.85
N ARG A 653 4.21 -2.02 -46.14
CA ARG A 653 3.22 -1.92 -47.22
C ARG A 653 3.83 -1.51 -48.57
N GLU A 654 4.89 -0.70 -48.56
CA GLU A 654 5.50 -0.15 -49.78
C GLU A 654 6.00 -1.28 -50.70
N GLY A 655 5.48 -1.31 -51.93
CA GLY A 655 5.75 -2.32 -52.95
C GLY A 655 4.65 -3.36 -53.18
N SER A 656 3.62 -3.44 -52.33
CA SER A 656 2.45 -4.30 -52.57
C SER A 656 1.52 -3.76 -53.67
N GLU A 657 1.47 -2.44 -53.86
CA GLU A 657 0.60 -1.78 -54.85
C GLU A 657 1.08 -1.94 -56.31
N MET A 658 2.39 -2.10 -56.52
CA MET A 658 2.97 -2.29 -57.87
C MET A 658 2.68 -3.70 -58.43
N GLU A 659 2.58 -4.71 -57.57
CA GLU A 659 2.26 -6.09 -57.99
C GLU A 659 0.79 -6.29 -58.35
N GLY A 660 -0.13 -5.47 -57.80
CA GLY A 660 -1.55 -5.47 -58.15
C GLY A 660 -1.83 -4.95 -59.58
N LEU A 661 -1.06 -3.96 -60.03
CA LEU A 661 -1.18 -3.38 -61.37
C LEU A 661 -0.46 -4.21 -62.45
N CYS A 662 0.61 -4.93 -62.11
CA CYS A 662 1.36 -5.74 -63.07
C CYS A 662 0.68 -7.08 -63.46
N ARG A 663 -0.36 -7.54 -62.76
CA ARG A 663 -1.10 -8.76 -63.16
C ARG A 663 -2.16 -8.54 -64.23
N TYR A 664 -2.48 -7.29 -64.58
CA TYR A 664 -3.48 -6.96 -65.59
C TYR A 664 -2.90 -6.08 -66.70
N SER A 665 -1.84 -6.52 -67.37
CA SER A 665 -1.50 -5.99 -68.69
C SER A 665 -0.64 -6.96 -69.51
N ARG A 666 -1.17 -7.31 -70.68
CA ARG A 666 -0.55 -8.00 -71.83
C ARG A 666 -0.42 -9.53 -71.77
N SER A 667 -1.47 -10.20 -72.24
CA SER A 667 -1.31 -11.29 -73.21
C SER A 667 -1.50 -10.71 -74.62
N PRO A 668 -0.55 -10.86 -75.56
CA PRO A 668 -0.87 -10.85 -76.97
C PRO A 668 -1.21 -12.28 -77.42
N ARG A 669 -2.37 -12.41 -78.05
CA ARG A 669 -2.78 -13.61 -78.79
C ARG A 669 -1.73 -13.94 -79.85
N LEU A 670 -1.23 -15.17 -79.88
CA LEU A 670 -0.82 -15.82 -81.12
C LEU A 670 -1.52 -17.17 -81.24
N SER A 671 -2.23 -17.28 -82.35
CA SER A 671 -3.04 -18.39 -82.84
C SER A 671 -2.21 -19.62 -83.20
N GLN A 672 -2.61 -20.80 -82.74
CA GLN A 672 -2.35 -22.07 -83.42
C GLN A 672 -3.60 -22.98 -83.39
N ALA A 673 -3.97 -23.43 -84.59
CA ALA A 673 -5.02 -24.39 -84.90
C ALA A 673 -4.52 -25.84 -84.65
N PRO A 674 -5.40 -26.86 -84.71
CA PRO A 674 -5.30 -28.08 -83.90
C PRO A 674 -4.63 -29.27 -84.59
N GLN A 675 -4.00 -30.17 -83.82
CA GLN A 675 -3.74 -31.56 -84.23
C GLN A 675 -4.01 -32.55 -83.06
N PRO A 676 -4.45 -33.79 -83.35
CA PRO A 676 -5.13 -34.67 -82.39
C PRO A 676 -4.21 -35.74 -81.73
N ARG A 677 -4.75 -36.35 -80.66
CA ARG A 677 -4.20 -37.45 -79.83
C ARG A 677 -3.68 -38.66 -80.61
N PRO A 678 -2.85 -39.51 -79.97
CA PRO A 678 -3.38 -40.82 -79.53
C PRO A 678 -2.96 -41.24 -78.10
N GLU A 679 -3.48 -42.41 -77.73
CA GLU A 679 -3.77 -42.95 -76.40
C GLU A 679 -2.63 -43.72 -75.69
N SER A 680 -2.89 -44.04 -74.41
CA SER A 680 -2.54 -45.28 -73.68
C SER A 680 -1.12 -45.49 -73.10
N GLY A 681 -1.06 -45.80 -71.80
CA GLY A 681 -0.27 -46.95 -71.33
C GLY A 681 0.59 -46.81 -70.06
N ALA A 682 0.12 -47.47 -68.98
CA ALA A 682 0.85 -48.28 -67.99
C ALA A 682 1.88 -47.68 -66.97
N ALA A 683 1.75 -48.18 -65.73
CA ALA A 683 2.55 -47.99 -64.50
C ALA A 683 3.94 -48.70 -64.55
N PRO A 684 4.80 -48.87 -63.50
CA PRO A 684 4.53 -48.84 -62.04
C PRO A 684 5.65 -48.29 -61.08
N GLN A 685 5.30 -48.35 -59.79
CA GLN A 685 6.02 -48.03 -58.54
C GLN A 685 7.40 -48.70 -58.36
N LYS A 686 8.28 -48.05 -57.57
CA LYS A 686 9.33 -48.72 -56.78
C LYS A 686 9.56 -48.03 -55.43
N ALA A 687 9.77 -48.88 -54.42
CA ALA A 687 9.75 -48.63 -52.99
C ALA A 687 11.01 -47.97 -52.40
N LEU A 688 10.87 -47.37 -51.22
CA LEU A 688 11.94 -46.95 -50.30
C LEU A 688 11.93 -47.84 -49.04
N PRO A 689 13.09 -48.20 -48.46
CA PRO A 689 13.17 -49.08 -47.30
C PRO A 689 13.08 -48.32 -45.96
N SER A 690 12.56 -49.04 -44.96
CA SER A 690 12.51 -48.72 -43.54
C SER A 690 13.89 -48.82 -42.87
N ILE A 691 14.19 -47.91 -41.92
CA ILE A 691 15.28 -48.05 -40.96
C ILE A 691 14.72 -47.95 -39.53
N VAL A 692 15.28 -48.83 -38.71
CA VAL A 692 14.93 -49.28 -37.37
C VAL A 692 15.42 -48.32 -36.29
N GLU A 693 14.74 -48.38 -35.15
CA GLU A 693 15.01 -47.75 -33.85
C GLU A 693 16.39 -48.10 -33.29
N ASP A 694 17.04 -47.16 -32.60
CA ASP A 694 18.05 -47.47 -31.59
C ASP A 694 17.77 -46.62 -30.33
N GLU A 695 17.96 -47.29 -29.19
CA GLU A 695 17.56 -46.90 -27.84
C GLU A 695 18.47 -45.86 -27.15
N GLU A 696 17.96 -45.43 -25.99
CA GLU A 696 18.38 -44.42 -25.04
C GLU A 696 19.85 -44.49 -24.54
N GLU A 697 20.46 -43.32 -24.31
CA GLU A 697 21.48 -43.12 -23.28
C GLU A 697 21.10 -41.92 -22.37
N PRO A 698 21.44 -41.94 -21.06
CA PRO A 698 20.91 -41.00 -20.08
C PRO A 698 21.78 -39.76 -19.82
N ASP A 699 21.08 -38.66 -19.51
CA ASP A 699 21.46 -37.47 -18.73
C ASP A 699 22.96 -37.07 -18.63
N GLU A 700 23.38 -36.13 -19.49
CA GLU A 700 24.51 -35.25 -19.22
C GLU A 700 24.06 -33.87 -18.70
N VAL A 701 24.65 -33.51 -17.55
CA VAL A 701 24.55 -32.21 -16.90
C VAL A 701 25.19 -31.13 -17.80
N PHE A 702 24.37 -30.21 -18.32
CA PHE A 702 24.86 -29.11 -19.14
C PHE A 702 25.78 -28.16 -18.36
N GLN A 703 27.03 -28.09 -18.82
CA GLN A 703 28.08 -27.18 -18.39
C GLN A 703 27.88 -25.80 -19.06
N GLN A 704 27.76 -24.73 -18.27
CA GLN A 704 27.69 -23.36 -18.78
C GLN A 704 29.02 -22.92 -19.39
N SER A 705 28.97 -22.35 -20.60
CA SER A 705 30.10 -21.67 -21.25
C SER A 705 30.09 -20.17 -20.95
N PRO A 706 31.26 -19.50 -20.83
CA PRO A 706 31.36 -18.16 -20.25
C PRO A 706 31.43 -17.07 -21.34
N ALA A 707 30.54 -16.08 -21.31
CA ALA A 707 30.79 -14.79 -21.92
C ALA A 707 29.91 -13.70 -21.30
N SER A 708 30.54 -12.57 -20.96
CA SER A 708 30.01 -11.28 -20.48
C SER A 708 29.99 -11.02 -18.96
N THR A 709 31.14 -11.18 -18.30
CA THR A 709 31.42 -10.51 -17.03
C THR A 709 31.78 -9.03 -17.26
N SER A 710 30.87 -8.13 -16.91
CA SER A 710 31.22 -6.75 -16.51
C SER A 710 30.30 -6.30 -15.37
N ARG A 711 30.87 -6.36 -14.16
CA ARG A 711 30.73 -5.44 -13.01
C ARG A 711 30.28 -6.04 -11.66
N ARG A 712 31.20 -5.74 -10.71
CA ARG A 712 31.11 -5.56 -9.26
C ARG A 712 30.91 -6.79 -8.37
N LYS A 713 32.06 -7.30 -7.93
CA LYS A 713 32.24 -8.04 -6.67
C LYS A 713 31.76 -7.21 -5.48
N LEU A 714 30.73 -7.68 -4.80
CA LEU A 714 30.49 -7.44 -3.38
C LEU A 714 30.91 -8.72 -2.66
N LEU A 715 32.01 -8.64 -1.91
CA LEU A 715 32.55 -9.72 -1.09
C LEU A 715 31.69 -9.91 0.16
N LEU A 716 31.15 -11.11 0.35
CA LEU A 716 30.74 -11.66 1.65
C LEU A 716 31.38 -13.07 1.79
N PRO A 717 31.83 -13.47 3.00
CA PRO A 717 32.67 -14.65 3.18
C PRO A 717 31.87 -15.95 3.16
N ALA A 718 32.46 -17.00 2.56
CA ALA A 718 31.95 -18.35 2.58
C ALA A 718 32.22 -19.01 3.94
N LEU A 719 31.17 -19.53 4.59
CA LEU A 719 31.28 -20.53 5.65
C LEU A 719 31.11 -21.91 5.01
N SER A 720 32.22 -22.65 4.89
CA SER A 720 32.24 -24.06 4.52
C SER A 720 32.09 -24.91 5.78
N SER A 721 31.01 -25.67 5.91
CA SER A 721 30.92 -26.79 6.84
C SER A 721 31.18 -28.09 6.07
N SER A 722 32.36 -28.69 6.26
CA SER A 722 32.60 -30.08 5.91
C SER A 722 32.13 -30.99 7.03
N VAL A 723 31.36 -31.99 6.65
CA VAL A 723 31.00 -33.17 7.44
C VAL A 723 32.26 -33.87 7.98
N ARG A 724 32.31 -34.04 9.30
CA ARG A 724 32.64 -35.29 9.98
C ARG A 724 31.88 -35.37 11.30
#